data_AF-A0A1V6CZS1-F1
#
_entry.id   AF-A0A1V6CZS1-F1
#
_cell.length_a   1.000
_cell.length_b   1.000
_cell.length_c   1.000
_cell.angle_alpha   90.00
_cell.angle_beta   90.00
_cell.angle_gamma   90.00
#
_symmetry.space_group_name_H-M   'P 1'
#
loop_
_entity.id
_entity.type
_entity.pdbx_description
1 polymer ?
#
loop_
_entity_poly.entity_id
_entity_poly.type
_entity_poly.pdbx_seq_one_letter_code
_entity_poly.pdbx_strand_id
1 'polypeptide(L)'
;MRRDSATAGRMGKVLLCAATAGVLAMAWVLLPAPATSAEAPGAATPYVKKATWAETVAASRAAFCQSLAGQPKVKGTFVPFDSGVLPGDGPGVQVSLNVEDVEDLRLIGLCLRGTGNCHIWGDPRLIDKDGKETSLTSLKPKSIRVGWGQLLLNKNWQDRPLRVGDKQFQRGLWVHADSELVYGLDRKYVRFECWVGEDKDRATGQVRFQVTSGTAEPPPAFWLSCRRDFPELSAWLEHDCSDIVTYLRPRTDSSLEQELAARTIGQAPAELTAGLKAQAEALAKAGAGAGDARWLDLYAQACRLREAGQMVGGVTLPQIKDALAKDLAALVAAKPGAEDARWAEFLQHAVQRRELSTQWDALVHDIKNTSHFEKYAKEAYRVEATILPGDRDPLDIVVRRTTALLDDLMGTSAADKLAARAKQLDQLREAAKTVAVTDAAARFDLFLRACSLRRQIVLSNPLLDFDRILFIKRHRAIYNHMCDQYYGMAQHPGGGMYVLEDAFGPAPRVRDVLADSVVQNGRLKGQRLSGGPTRRWNIRFDGEGNLHGEETEGGSFLSPDLHYDGKRIAFAYVECQGDRLHRLHVDPTQGHWHEGRCYHVFSVNLDGSDLRMLTDGTFNDFDPCWLPNGRIAFMSERRGGYLRCGRTCPTYTLYDMAADGNEVNCLSFHETNEWNPSVTNDGRILYTRWDYVDRFGCTAHHPWITTLDGADSRAVHGNFAPRNSRPDMELDCRAIPGENRFIATAAPHHSQCFGSLVMIDPDVPDDDAMGPIRRITPEVGFPESQGGTETYGQAYPLSRDYYLCAYDANNELRRGGGNYGIYLVDSWGNKELLYRDPQIACMSPIPVRPTTPPPTGVVAGAALTRSAPGPRDKPTVVNDVGSGTMAVMNVYDTHRQWPEGTKITALRILQVLPMTVPSGGKRPHETGKRIALAGDSVVPARWVIGTVPVEADGSAYFTVPANREMFFQALDEKGLAVQSMRSATYIHDGERLVCGGCHEPRYRTPPAMTQLPLALRRAPSKPTSDVDGTYPFSYPRLVQPVLDKNCVPCHTKEKKAPNLGREPIANKWYASYNTLVKYGFTDYGENLRTTPGKFGAYGSKLHAMLAKGHHDLKLAPEDMHRLSLWLDLCSMFYGVYEKEGGEAQLRGEVVKATLE
;
A
#
# COMPACT_ATOMS: atom_id res chain seq x y z
N MET A 1 -41.59 2.67 -3.43
CA MET A 1 -42.90 3.17 -3.95
C MET A 1 -42.65 4.34 -4.88
N ARG A 2 -43.48 4.45 -5.93
CA ARG A 2 -43.35 5.34 -7.10
C ARG A 2 -43.49 6.83 -6.76
N ARG A 3 -42.70 7.68 -7.43
CA ARG A 3 -43.13 8.96 -8.01
C ARG A 3 -42.22 9.34 -9.19
N ASP A 4 -42.84 9.35 -10.37
CA ASP A 4 -42.36 9.96 -11.60
C ASP A 4 -42.53 11.49 -11.52
N SER A 5 -41.57 12.26 -12.03
CA SER A 5 -41.82 13.21 -13.12
C SER A 5 -40.52 13.82 -13.63
N ALA A 6 -40.38 13.75 -14.95
CA ALA A 6 -39.26 14.21 -15.74
C ALA A 6 -39.24 15.73 -15.94
N THR A 7 -38.03 16.29 -15.99
CA THR A 7 -37.66 17.31 -16.99
C THR A 7 -36.26 16.99 -17.51
N ALA A 8 -36.22 16.65 -18.79
CA ALA A 8 -35.03 16.28 -19.54
C ALA A 8 -34.39 17.53 -20.16
N GLY A 9 -33.06 17.62 -20.06
CA GLY A 9 -32.24 18.65 -20.70
C GLY A 9 -30.79 18.18 -20.88
N ARG A 10 -30.56 17.44 -21.98
CA ARG A 10 -29.31 17.25 -22.75
C ARG A 10 -27.94 17.35 -22.02
N MET A 11 -27.30 16.19 -21.80
CA MET A 11 -26.10 15.76 -22.54
C MET A 11 -25.79 14.31 -22.17
N GLY A 12 -25.77 13.42 -23.15
CA GLY A 12 -25.56 11.99 -22.96
C GLY A 12 -24.24 11.50 -23.54
N LYS A 13 -23.72 10.47 -22.88
CA LYS A 13 -22.92 9.35 -23.40
C LYS A 13 -21.51 9.65 -23.92
N VAL A 14 -20.52 9.24 -23.11
CA VAL A 14 -19.26 8.68 -23.59
C VAL A 14 -19.30 7.19 -23.26
N LEU A 15 -19.20 6.33 -24.28
CA LEU A 15 -19.03 4.89 -24.14
C LEU A 15 -17.96 4.40 -25.12
N LEU A 16 -17.04 3.61 -24.55
CA LEU A 16 -16.25 2.52 -25.11
C LEU A 16 -15.25 2.79 -26.25
N CYS A 17 -13.97 2.71 -25.85
CA CYS A 17 -12.90 2.12 -26.65
C CYS A 17 -13.07 0.60 -26.72
N ALA A 18 -12.70 -0.02 -27.86
CA ALA A 18 -12.04 -1.32 -27.90
C ALA A 18 -11.31 -1.54 -29.23
N ALA A 19 -10.02 -1.88 -29.09
CA ALA A 19 -9.20 -2.83 -29.86
C ALA A 19 -9.02 -2.61 -31.39
N THR A 20 -7.89 -2.88 -32.03
CA THR A 20 -6.94 -4.02 -31.97
C THR A 20 -5.64 -3.59 -32.71
N ALA A 21 -4.43 -3.78 -32.16
CA ALA A 21 -3.58 -4.98 -32.13
C ALA A 21 -2.57 -5.09 -33.31
N GLY A 22 -1.39 -5.64 -33.00
CA GLY A 22 -0.39 -6.14 -33.97
C GLY A 22 0.99 -5.47 -33.82
N VAL A 23 1.82 -5.83 -32.83
CA VAL A 23 2.70 -7.02 -32.79
C VAL A 23 3.73 -7.02 -33.93
N LEU A 24 5.02 -6.84 -33.61
CA LEU A 24 5.99 -7.94 -33.70
C LEU A 24 7.32 -7.62 -33.00
N ALA A 25 7.74 -8.60 -32.21
CA ALA A 25 9.01 -8.73 -31.52
C ALA A 25 10.16 -9.10 -32.47
N MET A 26 11.41 -8.90 -32.01
CA MET A 26 12.50 -9.89 -31.97
C MET A 26 13.77 -9.15 -31.47
N ALA A 27 14.22 -9.35 -30.23
CA ALA A 27 15.05 -10.47 -29.75
C ALA A 27 16.46 -10.46 -30.35
N TRP A 28 17.44 -9.91 -29.60
CA TRP A 28 18.82 -10.41 -29.59
C TRP A 28 19.33 -10.45 -28.14
N VAL A 29 19.73 -11.67 -27.79
CA VAL A 29 20.47 -12.14 -26.61
C VAL A 29 21.92 -11.61 -26.65
N LEU A 30 22.58 -11.51 -25.49
CA LEU A 30 24.01 -11.88 -25.20
C LEU A 30 24.39 -11.32 -23.81
N LEU A 31 24.33 -12.16 -22.77
CA LEU A 31 25.45 -12.82 -22.06
C LEU A 31 26.11 -11.95 -20.95
N PRO A 32 26.30 -12.52 -19.73
CA PRO A 32 26.96 -11.84 -18.63
C PRO A 32 28.46 -11.77 -18.90
N ALA A 33 29.04 -10.58 -18.84
CA ALA A 33 30.49 -10.46 -18.76
C ALA A 33 30.94 -10.97 -17.36
N PRO A 34 31.96 -11.84 -17.29
CA PRO A 34 32.41 -12.43 -16.04
C PRO A 34 33.10 -11.37 -15.18
N ALA A 35 33.04 -11.58 -13.87
CA ALA A 35 33.91 -10.95 -12.91
C ALA A 35 35.37 -11.20 -13.32
N THR A 36 36.04 -10.18 -13.86
CA THR A 36 37.50 -10.12 -13.87
C THR A 36 37.93 -9.19 -12.74
N SER A 37 38.50 -9.80 -11.71
CA SER A 37 39.44 -9.17 -10.81
C SER A 37 40.56 -8.53 -11.65
N ALA A 38 40.52 -7.21 -11.78
CA ALA A 38 41.66 -6.39 -12.17
C ALA A 38 41.59 -5.11 -11.35
N GLU A 39 42.37 -5.05 -10.27
CA GLU A 39 42.78 -3.78 -9.70
C GLU A 39 43.38 -2.93 -10.83
N ALA A 40 42.78 -1.76 -11.08
CA ALA A 40 43.39 -0.69 -11.85
C ALA A 40 43.65 0.48 -10.88
N PRO A 41 44.89 1.00 -10.81
CA PRO A 41 45.26 2.04 -9.87
C PRO A 41 44.75 3.40 -10.37
N GLY A 42 43.74 3.94 -9.69
CA GLY A 42 43.24 5.31 -9.90
C GLY A 42 42.95 5.94 -8.55
N ALA A 43 43.61 7.04 -8.23
CA ALA A 43 43.61 7.68 -6.92
C ALA A 43 42.22 7.79 -6.28
N ALA A 44 42.09 7.36 -5.01
CA ALA A 44 40.94 7.65 -4.18
C ALA A 44 40.61 9.14 -4.24
N THR A 45 39.36 9.47 -4.61
CA THR A 45 38.93 10.87 -4.72
C THR A 45 39.04 11.56 -3.34
N PRO A 46 39.68 12.73 -3.21
CA PRO A 46 39.88 13.34 -1.91
C PRO A 46 38.58 14.00 -1.40
N TYR A 47 37.86 13.31 -0.51
CA TYR A 47 36.85 13.91 0.35
C TYR A 47 37.53 14.67 1.50
N VAL A 48 37.21 15.96 1.64
CA VAL A 48 37.82 16.84 2.64
C VAL A 48 36.73 17.41 3.55
N LYS A 49 36.45 16.72 4.66
CA LYS A 49 35.48 17.17 5.66
C LYS A 49 35.95 18.46 6.36
N LYS A 50 35.06 19.46 6.43
CA LYS A 50 35.25 20.73 7.14
C LYS A 50 34.13 20.94 8.16
N ALA A 51 34.13 22.09 8.84
CA ALA A 51 33.16 22.39 9.89
C ALA A 51 31.75 22.60 9.34
N THR A 52 31.63 23.19 8.15
CA THR A 52 30.34 23.44 7.48
C THR A 52 30.21 22.64 6.19
N TRP A 53 28.96 22.48 5.74
CA TRP A 53 28.66 21.86 4.44
C TRP A 53 29.34 22.60 3.29
N ALA A 54 29.20 23.93 3.25
CA ALA A 54 29.72 24.77 2.18
C ALA A 54 31.25 24.65 2.04
N GLU A 55 31.98 24.66 3.16
CA GLU A 55 33.43 24.45 3.17
C GLU A 55 33.82 23.03 2.76
N THR A 56 33.05 22.02 3.20
CA THR A 56 33.31 20.61 2.87
C THR A 56 33.16 20.36 1.37
N VAL A 57 32.07 20.85 0.77
CA VAL A 57 31.82 20.72 -0.66
C VAL A 57 32.86 21.49 -1.46
N ALA A 58 33.16 22.74 -1.09
CA ALA A 58 34.16 23.56 -1.77
C ALA A 58 35.57 22.93 -1.72
N ALA A 59 36.01 22.47 -0.54
CA ALA A 59 37.32 21.86 -0.37
C ALA A 59 37.45 20.53 -1.12
N SER A 60 36.42 19.68 -1.05
CA SER A 60 36.40 18.40 -1.75
C SER A 60 36.35 18.59 -3.26
N ARG A 61 35.54 19.55 -3.74
CA ARG A 61 35.50 19.94 -5.15
C ARG A 61 36.84 20.49 -5.62
N ALA A 62 37.48 21.37 -4.85
CA ALA A 62 38.79 21.91 -5.20
C ALA A 62 39.86 20.81 -5.33
N ALA A 63 39.89 19.88 -4.38
CA ALA A 63 40.80 18.74 -4.38
C ALA A 63 40.53 17.78 -5.57
N PHE A 64 39.25 17.54 -5.89
CA PHE A 64 38.84 16.79 -7.08
C PHE A 64 39.28 17.48 -8.38
N CYS A 65 39.00 18.78 -8.52
CA CYS A 65 39.40 19.56 -9.70
C CYS A 65 40.93 19.58 -9.89
N GLN A 66 41.70 19.66 -8.80
CA GLN A 66 43.16 19.55 -8.84
C GLN A 66 43.60 18.15 -9.30
N SER A 67 42.95 17.09 -8.83
CA SER A 67 43.27 15.72 -9.26
C SER A 67 43.05 15.49 -10.75
N LEU A 68 42.06 16.18 -11.35
CA LEU A 68 41.79 16.12 -12.79
C LEU A 68 42.83 16.89 -13.62
N ALA A 69 43.42 17.96 -13.08
CA ALA A 69 44.44 18.75 -13.77
C ALA A 69 45.76 17.99 -14.00
N GLY A 70 46.01 16.90 -13.26
CA GLY A 70 47.21 16.06 -13.35
C GLY A 70 47.05 14.78 -14.19
N GLN A 71 45.87 14.50 -14.73
CA GLN A 71 45.66 13.31 -15.57
C GLN A 71 46.15 13.57 -17.01
N PRO A 72 46.84 12.61 -17.66
CA PRO A 72 47.19 12.74 -19.06
C PRO A 72 45.91 12.89 -19.88
N LYS A 73 45.83 13.94 -20.72
CA LYS A 73 44.75 14.09 -21.70
C LYS A 73 44.68 12.80 -22.51
N VAL A 74 43.64 12.00 -22.29
CA VAL A 74 43.34 10.85 -23.15
C VAL A 74 43.17 11.42 -24.55
N LYS A 75 44.02 10.99 -25.49
CA LYS A 75 43.89 11.30 -26.92
C LYS A 75 42.66 10.56 -27.46
N GLY A 76 41.47 11.08 -27.14
CA GLY A 76 40.29 10.88 -27.98
C GLY A 76 40.29 11.96 -29.04
N THR A 77 40.02 11.58 -30.29
CA THR A 77 39.83 12.54 -31.40
C THR A 77 38.49 13.29 -31.30
N PHE A 78 37.55 12.78 -30.50
CA PHE A 78 36.25 13.40 -30.24
C PHE A 78 36.38 14.57 -29.25
N VAL A 79 35.96 15.75 -29.70
CA VAL A 79 35.81 16.95 -28.86
C VAL A 79 34.31 17.20 -28.69
N PRO A 80 33.76 17.15 -27.45
CA PRO A 80 32.36 17.47 -27.21
C PRO A 80 32.00 18.87 -27.71
N PHE A 81 30.80 19.02 -28.24
CA PHE A 81 30.27 20.30 -28.67
C PHE A 81 29.38 20.90 -27.60
N ASP A 82 29.46 22.21 -27.46
CA ASP A 82 28.55 23.00 -26.66
C ASP A 82 28.28 24.32 -27.39
N SER A 83 27.01 24.64 -27.61
CA SER A 83 26.64 25.88 -28.28
C SER A 83 26.86 27.14 -27.45
N GLY A 84 27.08 27.00 -26.14
CA GLY A 84 26.81 28.06 -25.18
C GLY A 84 25.32 28.43 -25.16
N VAL A 85 24.98 29.55 -24.54
CA VAL A 85 23.61 30.07 -24.52
C VAL A 85 23.27 30.71 -25.87
N LEU A 86 22.22 30.23 -26.52
CA LEU A 86 21.68 30.78 -27.76
C LEU A 86 20.34 31.49 -27.50
N PRO A 87 20.05 32.60 -28.19
CA PRO A 87 18.70 33.18 -28.21
C PRO A 87 17.77 32.29 -29.05
N GLY A 88 16.54 32.08 -28.58
CA GLY A 88 15.54 31.22 -29.21
C GLY A 88 15.16 31.65 -30.62
N ASP A 89 15.07 32.96 -30.86
CA ASP A 89 14.83 33.60 -32.17
C ASP A 89 16.09 33.78 -33.02
N GLY A 90 17.24 33.28 -32.52
CA GLY A 90 18.51 33.36 -33.20
C GLY A 90 18.58 32.52 -34.49
N PRO A 91 19.58 32.78 -35.35
CA PRO A 91 19.88 31.88 -36.45
C PRO A 91 20.33 30.52 -35.91
N GLY A 92 19.97 29.44 -36.61
CA GLY A 92 20.45 28.11 -36.24
C GLY A 92 21.98 28.02 -36.29
N VAL A 93 22.57 27.19 -35.43
CA VAL A 93 24.02 26.99 -35.35
C VAL A 93 24.39 25.67 -36.01
N GLN A 94 25.40 25.69 -36.88
CA GLN A 94 25.90 24.48 -37.51
C GLN A 94 26.88 23.75 -36.58
N VAL A 95 26.72 22.44 -36.48
CA VAL A 95 27.58 21.52 -35.71
C VAL A 95 28.27 20.59 -36.70
N SER A 96 29.59 20.41 -36.57
CA SER A 96 30.38 19.41 -37.30
C SER A 96 31.47 18.88 -36.38
N LEU A 97 31.47 17.57 -36.11
CA LEU A 97 32.33 16.93 -35.11
C LEU A 97 32.98 15.67 -35.67
N ASN A 98 34.25 15.43 -35.33
CA ASN A 98 34.88 14.13 -35.56
C ASN A 98 34.31 13.11 -34.56
N VAL A 99 33.80 11.99 -35.05
CA VAL A 99 33.20 10.91 -34.23
C VAL A 99 33.85 9.54 -34.48
N GLU A 100 35.06 9.50 -35.05
CA GLU A 100 35.76 8.27 -35.49
C GLU A 100 35.87 7.20 -34.39
N ASP A 101 36.10 7.60 -33.14
CA ASP A 101 36.26 6.70 -31.99
C ASP A 101 35.02 6.64 -31.07
N VAL A 102 33.90 7.23 -31.49
CA VAL A 102 32.69 7.33 -30.66
C VAL A 102 31.86 6.06 -30.76
N GLU A 103 31.55 5.46 -29.62
CA GLU A 103 30.65 4.31 -29.52
C GLU A 103 29.19 4.72 -29.39
N ASP A 104 28.92 5.73 -28.55
CA ASP A 104 27.60 6.33 -28.34
C ASP A 104 27.67 7.85 -28.48
N LEU A 105 26.83 8.41 -29.35
CA LEU A 105 26.67 9.85 -29.57
C LEU A 105 25.42 10.34 -28.82
N ARG A 106 25.56 11.36 -27.98
CA ARG A 106 24.47 11.94 -27.20
C ARG A 106 24.16 13.34 -27.68
N LEU A 107 22.90 13.63 -27.97
CA LEU A 107 22.39 14.94 -28.37
C LEU A 107 21.53 15.49 -27.24
N ILE A 108 21.98 16.56 -26.59
CA ILE A 108 21.35 17.13 -25.40
C ILE A 108 20.86 18.54 -25.73
N GLY A 109 19.59 18.83 -25.42
CA GLY A 109 18.99 20.14 -25.59
C GLY A 109 18.40 20.64 -24.27
N LEU A 110 18.86 21.79 -23.79
CA LEU A 110 18.49 22.38 -22.51
C LEU A 110 17.75 23.72 -22.69
N CYS A 111 16.62 23.89 -22.00
CA CYS A 111 15.89 25.14 -21.91
C CYS A 111 16.38 25.92 -20.67
N LEU A 112 17.05 27.05 -20.87
CA LEU A 112 17.67 27.81 -19.78
C LEU A 112 16.75 28.91 -19.24
N ARG A 113 15.90 29.51 -20.10
CA ARG A 113 14.92 30.53 -19.70
C ARG A 113 13.76 30.64 -20.70
N GLY A 114 12.56 30.94 -20.20
CA GLY A 114 11.37 31.21 -21.03
C GLY A 114 10.64 29.96 -21.53
N THR A 115 9.79 30.11 -22.54
CA THR A 115 9.07 28.99 -23.21
C THR A 115 9.93 28.30 -24.28
N GLY A 116 11.25 28.36 -24.11
CA GLY A 116 12.30 27.95 -25.03
C GLY A 116 12.42 26.45 -25.29
N ASN A 117 11.35 25.68 -25.17
CA ASN A 117 11.40 24.24 -24.93
C ASN A 117 11.14 23.41 -26.19
N CYS A 118 11.05 24.01 -27.37
CA CYS A 118 10.77 23.31 -28.62
C CYS A 118 12.03 23.31 -29.48
N HIS A 119 12.84 22.26 -29.40
CA HIS A 119 14.18 22.21 -29.99
C HIS A 119 14.21 21.42 -31.30
N ILE A 120 15.04 21.88 -32.23
CA ILE A 120 15.28 21.24 -33.52
C ILE A 120 16.76 20.87 -33.67
N TRP A 121 16.99 19.62 -34.07
CA TRP A 121 18.23 19.15 -34.68
C TRP A 121 17.97 18.99 -36.19
N GLY A 122 18.32 20.01 -36.98
CA GLY A 122 18.08 20.11 -38.42
C GLY A 122 19.16 19.41 -39.26
N ASP A 123 18.74 18.62 -40.24
CA ASP A 123 19.57 17.74 -41.08
C ASP A 123 20.70 16.99 -40.33
N PRO A 124 20.41 16.29 -39.22
CA PRO A 124 21.44 15.60 -38.47
C PRO A 124 21.89 14.36 -39.22
N ARG A 125 23.17 14.29 -39.57
CA ARG A 125 23.76 13.23 -40.40
C ARG A 125 25.12 12.77 -39.88
N LEU A 126 25.40 11.50 -40.10
CA LEU A 126 26.67 10.84 -39.85
C LEU A 126 27.33 10.51 -41.18
N ILE A 127 28.65 10.61 -41.23
CA ILE A 127 29.46 10.37 -42.43
C ILE A 127 30.50 9.33 -42.08
N ASP A 128 30.52 8.23 -42.83
CA ASP A 128 31.49 7.15 -42.65
C ASP A 128 32.82 7.40 -43.40
N LYS A 129 33.78 6.47 -43.26
CA LYS A 129 35.12 6.58 -43.86
C LYS A 129 35.09 6.66 -45.38
N ASP A 130 34.04 6.15 -46.02
CA ASP A 130 33.85 6.16 -47.47
C ASP A 130 33.09 7.42 -47.95
N GLY A 131 32.78 8.34 -47.03
CA GLY A 131 32.05 9.58 -47.33
C GLY A 131 30.54 9.40 -47.49
N LYS A 132 29.99 8.23 -47.15
CA LYS A 132 28.56 7.96 -47.26
C LYS A 132 27.82 8.59 -46.08
N GLU A 133 26.78 9.35 -46.41
CA GLU A 133 25.93 10.03 -45.42
C GLU A 133 24.79 9.14 -44.92
N THR A 134 24.55 9.17 -43.61
CA THR A 134 23.43 8.50 -42.94
C THR A 134 22.70 9.52 -42.06
N SER A 135 21.43 9.79 -42.34
CA SER A 135 20.63 10.70 -41.51
C SER A 135 20.27 10.08 -40.15
N LEU A 136 20.35 10.82 -39.06
CA LEU A 136 19.86 10.36 -37.76
C LEU A 136 18.33 10.18 -37.74
N THR A 137 17.61 10.83 -38.64
CA THR A 137 16.16 10.58 -38.82
C THR A 137 15.87 9.21 -39.44
N SER A 138 16.89 8.55 -40.01
CA SER A 138 16.80 7.18 -40.51
C SER A 138 17.33 6.13 -39.53
N LEU A 139 17.82 6.55 -38.36
CA LEU A 139 18.33 5.66 -37.31
C LEU A 139 17.40 5.66 -36.10
N LYS A 140 17.32 4.52 -35.39
CA LYS A 140 16.60 4.42 -34.12
C LYS A 140 17.55 4.78 -32.97
N PRO A 141 17.23 5.77 -32.11
CA PRO A 141 18.02 6.04 -30.90
C PRO A 141 18.07 4.82 -29.97
N LYS A 142 19.20 4.60 -29.29
CA LYS A 142 19.34 3.67 -28.15
C LYS A 142 18.49 4.11 -26.96
N SER A 143 18.40 5.42 -26.70
CA SER A 143 17.50 5.99 -25.70
C SER A 143 16.99 7.36 -26.12
N ILE A 144 15.81 7.72 -25.59
CA ILE A 144 15.12 8.98 -25.83
C ILE A 144 14.62 9.50 -24.47
N ARG A 145 15.01 10.72 -24.11
CA ARG A 145 14.44 11.50 -23.01
C ARG A 145 14.03 12.85 -23.55
N VAL A 146 12.80 13.29 -23.27
CA VAL A 146 12.28 14.60 -23.66
C VAL A 146 11.46 15.15 -22.51
N GLY A 147 11.39 16.47 -22.36
CA GLY A 147 10.68 17.12 -21.26
C GLY A 147 9.17 16.90 -21.32
N TRP A 148 8.61 16.82 -22.52
CA TRP A 148 7.19 16.55 -22.75
C TRP A 148 6.94 15.93 -24.13
N GLY A 149 5.95 15.05 -24.24
CA GLY A 149 5.59 14.42 -25.51
C GLY A 149 6.58 13.33 -25.95
N GLN A 150 6.93 13.31 -27.23
CA GLN A 150 7.80 12.30 -27.85
C GLN A 150 8.73 12.95 -28.87
N LEU A 151 9.78 12.23 -29.27
CA LEU A 151 10.61 12.60 -30.42
C LEU A 151 9.75 12.61 -31.70
N LEU A 152 9.76 13.73 -32.42
CA LEU A 152 9.11 13.85 -33.73
C LEU A 152 10.16 13.95 -34.83
N LEU A 153 9.91 13.29 -35.97
CA LEU A 153 10.83 13.24 -37.09
C LEU A 153 10.30 14.07 -38.25
N ASN A 154 11.11 14.98 -38.76
CA ASN A 154 10.86 15.80 -39.96
C ASN A 154 9.68 16.78 -39.85
N LYS A 155 9.08 16.91 -38.67
CA LYS A 155 7.95 17.79 -38.38
C LYS A 155 7.91 18.20 -36.92
N ASN A 156 7.27 19.33 -36.65
CA ASN A 156 7.05 19.81 -35.30
C ASN A 156 5.73 19.30 -34.70
N TRP A 157 5.43 19.68 -33.45
CA TRP A 157 4.23 19.26 -32.70
C TRP A 157 2.90 19.71 -33.31
N GLN A 158 2.93 20.64 -34.28
CA GLN A 158 1.78 21.11 -35.03
C GLN A 158 1.69 20.49 -36.43
N ASP A 159 2.47 19.44 -36.71
CA ASP A 159 2.56 18.78 -38.02
C ASP A 159 3.11 19.71 -39.13
N ARG A 160 3.91 20.72 -38.76
CA ARG A 160 4.52 21.70 -39.68
C ARG A 160 6.01 21.41 -39.94
N PRO A 161 6.59 21.95 -41.03
CA PRO A 161 8.02 21.81 -41.32
C PRO A 161 8.91 22.37 -40.22
N LEU A 162 10.05 21.72 -40.00
CA LEU A 162 11.07 22.13 -39.02
C LEU A 162 11.77 23.41 -39.49
N ARG A 163 11.72 24.48 -38.66
CA ARG A 163 12.34 25.77 -38.99
C ARG A 163 13.14 26.33 -37.82
N VAL A 164 14.37 26.74 -38.07
CA VAL A 164 15.22 27.47 -37.12
C VAL A 164 15.68 28.76 -37.79
N GLY A 165 15.34 29.91 -37.22
CA GLY A 165 15.54 31.21 -37.88
C GLY A 165 14.89 31.23 -39.27
N ASP A 166 15.66 31.51 -40.32
CA ASP A 166 15.19 31.50 -41.72
C ASP A 166 15.45 30.18 -42.46
N LYS A 167 16.05 29.19 -41.80
CA LYS A 167 16.32 27.88 -42.39
C LYS A 167 15.15 26.93 -42.13
N GLN A 168 14.71 26.26 -43.19
CA GLN A 168 13.76 25.17 -43.12
C GLN A 168 14.46 23.85 -43.43
N PHE A 169 14.17 22.82 -42.65
CA PHE A 169 14.75 21.49 -42.79
C PHE A 169 13.70 20.50 -43.23
N GLN A 170 14.00 19.76 -44.31
CA GLN A 170 13.18 18.62 -44.73
C GLN A 170 13.42 17.39 -43.85
N ARG A 171 14.62 17.27 -43.27
CA ARG A 171 15.01 16.21 -42.35
C ARG A 171 15.42 16.82 -41.02
N GLY A 172 14.91 16.32 -39.91
CA GLY A 172 15.36 16.76 -38.59
C GLY A 172 14.65 16.06 -37.45
N LEU A 173 15.19 16.26 -36.25
CA LEU A 173 14.64 15.74 -34.99
C LEU A 173 14.03 16.93 -34.26
N TRP A 174 12.76 16.81 -33.89
CA TRP A 174 12.10 17.76 -33.02
C TRP A 174 11.87 17.12 -31.65
N VAL A 175 12.28 17.82 -30.60
CA VAL A 175 12.17 17.36 -29.22
C VAL A 175 11.69 18.49 -28.33
N HIS A 176 10.95 18.13 -27.29
CA HIS A 176 10.67 19.05 -26.21
C HIS A 176 11.81 19.00 -25.19
N ALA A 177 12.44 20.13 -24.89
CA ALA A 177 13.52 20.25 -23.91
C ALA A 177 12.98 20.29 -22.45
N ASP A 178 13.74 19.90 -21.43
CA ASP A 178 15.10 19.32 -21.54
C ASP A 178 15.07 17.93 -22.19
N SER A 179 16.04 17.64 -23.05
CA SER A 179 16.03 16.45 -23.89
C SER A 179 17.41 15.81 -24.02
N GLU A 180 17.43 14.49 -24.19
CA GLU A 180 18.59 13.69 -24.51
C GLU A 180 18.23 12.58 -25.49
N LEU A 181 18.96 12.50 -26.62
CA LEU A 181 18.87 11.41 -27.58
C LEU A 181 20.22 10.70 -27.65
N VAL A 182 20.25 9.38 -27.52
CA VAL A 182 21.50 8.60 -27.62
C VAL A 182 21.47 7.71 -28.85
N TYR A 183 22.50 7.78 -29.68
CA TYR A 183 22.67 6.95 -30.88
C TYR A 183 23.93 6.11 -30.77
N GLY A 184 23.80 4.79 -30.99
CA GLY A 184 24.96 3.93 -31.14
C GLY A 184 25.64 4.16 -32.48
N LEU A 185 26.90 4.58 -32.46
CA LEU A 185 27.71 4.77 -33.66
C LEU A 185 28.59 3.56 -33.96
N ASP A 186 28.85 2.70 -32.96
CA ASP A 186 29.70 1.51 -33.05
C ASP A 186 31.07 1.79 -33.71
N ARG A 187 31.58 3.02 -33.59
CA ARG A 187 32.84 3.48 -34.22
C ARG A 187 32.86 3.38 -35.76
N LYS A 188 31.69 3.41 -36.40
CA LYS A 188 31.54 3.28 -37.88
C LYS A 188 31.71 4.60 -38.62
N TYR A 189 31.47 5.71 -37.94
CA TYR A 189 31.37 7.03 -38.55
C TYR A 189 32.57 7.89 -38.18
N VAL A 190 33.04 8.72 -39.09
CA VAL A 190 34.15 9.65 -38.83
C VAL A 190 33.66 11.07 -38.54
N ARG A 191 32.45 11.43 -38.98
CA ARG A 191 31.94 12.79 -38.79
C ARG A 191 30.45 12.83 -38.52
N PHE A 192 30.02 13.70 -37.59
CA PHE A 192 28.63 14.04 -37.33
C PHE A 192 28.39 15.50 -37.69
N GLU A 193 27.31 15.80 -38.41
CA GLU A 193 26.93 17.16 -38.80
C GLU A 193 25.44 17.41 -38.55
N CYS A 194 25.08 18.59 -38.06
CA CYS A 194 23.68 19.02 -37.96
C CYS A 194 23.56 20.55 -37.85
N TRP A 195 22.33 21.06 -37.81
CA TRP A 195 21.99 22.40 -37.33
C TRP A 195 21.21 22.29 -36.03
N VAL A 196 21.41 23.21 -35.10
CA VAL A 196 20.68 23.26 -33.83
C VAL A 196 20.04 24.62 -33.61
N GLY A 197 18.88 24.63 -32.97
CA GLY A 197 18.21 25.84 -32.50
C GLY A 197 16.77 25.59 -32.11
N GLU A 198 16.10 26.64 -31.62
CA GLU A 198 14.69 26.56 -31.24
C GLU A 198 13.79 26.60 -32.48
N ASP A 199 12.65 25.91 -32.42
CA ASP A 199 11.63 25.93 -33.45
C ASP A 199 11.04 27.33 -33.60
N LYS A 200 11.09 27.88 -34.82
CA LYS A 200 10.55 29.21 -35.18
C LYS A 200 9.11 29.41 -34.72
N ASP A 201 8.31 28.34 -34.66
CA ASP A 201 6.91 28.43 -34.22
C ASP A 201 6.77 28.72 -32.72
N ARG A 202 7.86 28.66 -31.93
CA ARG A 202 7.88 29.00 -30.49
C ARG A 202 9.15 29.69 -29.96
N ALA A 203 10.10 30.02 -30.84
CA ALA A 203 11.38 30.69 -30.62
C ALA A 203 11.33 31.93 -29.70
N THR A 204 11.28 31.73 -28.38
CA THR A 204 11.03 32.80 -27.39
C THR A 204 11.94 32.72 -26.17
N GLY A 205 12.79 31.69 -26.06
CA GLY A 205 13.59 31.43 -24.87
C GLY A 205 15.10 31.63 -25.03
N GLN A 206 15.85 31.14 -24.05
CA GLN A 206 17.29 30.92 -24.13
C GLN A 206 17.57 29.42 -24.05
N VAL A 207 18.32 28.90 -25.01
CA VAL A 207 18.51 27.47 -25.22
C VAL A 207 19.99 27.11 -25.28
N ARG A 208 20.34 25.87 -24.98
CA ARG A 208 21.72 25.35 -25.11
C ARG A 208 21.69 23.93 -25.66
N PHE A 209 22.60 23.64 -26.58
CA PHE A 209 22.74 22.35 -27.22
C PHE A 209 24.12 21.79 -26.95
N GLN A 210 24.19 20.52 -26.59
CA GLN A 210 25.44 19.81 -26.35
C GLN A 210 25.47 18.51 -27.12
N VAL A 211 26.66 18.14 -27.61
CA VAL A 211 26.91 16.83 -28.21
C VAL A 211 28.06 16.16 -27.47
N THR A 212 27.80 15.01 -26.86
CA THR A 212 28.75 14.29 -26.01
C THR A 212 28.86 12.82 -26.42
N SER A 213 29.73 12.04 -25.76
CA SER A 213 29.83 10.59 -25.93
C SER A 213 29.90 9.84 -24.59
N GLY A 214 29.48 8.56 -24.58
CA GLY A 214 29.58 7.65 -23.40
C GLY A 214 28.31 7.53 -22.53
N THR A 215 28.42 6.88 -21.36
CA THR A 215 27.34 6.79 -20.36
C THR A 215 27.19 8.08 -19.55
N ALA A 216 26.03 8.32 -18.90
CA ALA A 216 25.92 9.40 -17.91
C ALA A 216 26.93 9.15 -16.79
N GLU A 217 27.86 10.08 -16.62
CA GLU A 217 28.92 9.92 -15.64
C GLU A 217 28.31 10.03 -14.22
N PRO A 218 28.60 9.08 -13.31
CA PRO A 218 28.14 9.21 -11.94
C PRO A 218 28.82 10.42 -11.25
N PRO A 219 28.19 11.03 -10.23
CA PRO A 219 28.83 12.08 -9.45
C PRO A 219 30.18 11.61 -8.88
N PRO A 220 31.17 12.51 -8.76
CA PRO A 220 32.47 12.17 -8.17
C PRO A 220 32.32 11.49 -6.80
N ALA A 221 33.16 10.51 -6.47
CA ALA A 221 32.99 9.69 -5.27
C ALA A 221 32.95 10.51 -3.95
N PHE A 222 33.62 11.67 -3.89
CA PHE A 222 33.55 12.55 -2.73
C PHE A 222 32.13 13.07 -2.47
N TRP A 223 31.30 13.20 -3.51
CA TRP A 223 29.94 13.72 -3.40
C TRP A 223 29.02 12.77 -2.62
N LEU A 224 29.23 11.45 -2.77
CA LEU A 224 28.55 10.45 -1.94
C LEU A 224 28.89 10.62 -0.45
N SER A 225 30.12 11.02 -0.14
CA SER A 225 30.53 11.33 1.24
C SER A 225 29.92 12.63 1.75
N CYS A 226 29.75 13.65 0.90
CA CYS A 226 29.00 14.86 1.26
C CYS A 226 27.53 14.55 1.57
N ARG A 227 26.87 13.70 0.78
CA ARG A 227 25.48 13.27 1.02
C ARG A 227 25.32 12.54 2.36
N ARG A 228 26.29 11.72 2.74
CA ARG A 228 26.28 11.02 4.03
C ARG A 228 26.39 11.99 5.20
N ASP A 229 27.33 12.92 5.14
CA ASP A 229 27.65 13.80 6.27
C ASP A 229 26.70 15.01 6.36
N PHE A 230 26.10 15.43 5.24
CA PHE A 230 25.21 16.60 5.13
C PHE A 230 24.02 16.31 4.19
N PRO A 231 23.12 15.38 4.55
CA PRO A 231 22.09 14.86 3.66
C PRO A 231 21.11 15.93 3.18
N GLU A 232 20.64 16.80 4.07
CA GLU A 232 19.63 17.83 3.74
C GLU A 232 20.15 18.87 2.74
N LEU A 233 21.28 19.53 3.07
CA LEU A 233 21.86 20.58 2.23
C LEU A 233 22.34 20.02 0.88
N SER A 234 22.88 18.80 0.86
CA SER A 234 23.30 18.14 -0.38
C SER A 234 22.09 17.77 -1.25
N ALA A 235 20.99 17.31 -0.65
CA ALA A 235 19.75 17.02 -1.37
C ALA A 235 19.12 18.28 -1.97
N TRP A 236 19.16 19.42 -1.26
CA TRP A 236 18.72 20.69 -1.84
C TRP A 236 19.55 21.05 -3.07
N LEU A 237 20.88 20.98 -2.97
CA LEU A 237 21.76 21.32 -4.09
C LEU A 237 21.51 20.40 -5.29
N GLU A 238 21.34 19.09 -5.08
CA GLU A 238 20.99 18.15 -6.15
C GLU A 238 19.63 18.43 -6.78
N HIS A 239 18.64 18.77 -5.96
CA HIS A 239 17.29 19.08 -6.44
C HIS A 239 17.28 20.37 -7.27
N ASP A 240 17.94 21.41 -6.79
CA ASP A 240 17.93 22.71 -7.43
C ASP A 240 18.94 22.75 -8.60
N CYS A 241 20.00 21.94 -8.60
CA CYS A 241 20.96 21.85 -9.69
C CYS A 241 20.53 20.82 -10.75
N SER A 242 20.29 21.26 -11.99
CA SER A 242 19.86 20.38 -13.09
C SER A 242 20.93 19.36 -13.53
N ASP A 243 22.20 19.62 -13.24
CA ASP A 243 23.33 18.70 -13.47
C ASP A 243 24.40 18.88 -12.40
N ILE A 244 24.30 18.08 -11.34
CA ILE A 244 25.24 18.09 -10.22
C ILE A 244 26.67 17.71 -10.66
N VAL A 245 26.84 16.89 -11.70
CA VAL A 245 28.18 16.48 -12.19
C VAL A 245 28.90 17.68 -12.80
N THR A 246 28.19 18.45 -13.63
CA THR A 246 28.72 19.70 -14.19
C THR A 246 29.04 20.72 -13.10
N TYR A 247 28.21 20.83 -12.06
CA TYR A 247 28.48 21.71 -10.92
C TYR A 247 29.80 21.38 -10.21
N LEU A 248 30.07 20.08 -10.00
CA LEU A 248 31.22 19.57 -9.26
C LEU A 248 32.52 19.49 -10.08
N ARG A 249 32.46 19.70 -11.40
CA ARG A 249 33.65 19.66 -12.29
C ARG A 249 34.36 21.02 -12.41
N PRO A 250 35.61 21.05 -12.95
CA PRO A 250 36.34 22.28 -13.19
C PRO A 250 35.56 23.24 -14.09
N ARG A 251 35.38 24.48 -13.63
CA ARG A 251 34.71 25.56 -14.36
C ARG A 251 35.45 26.86 -14.14
N THR A 252 35.46 27.71 -15.16
CA THR A 252 36.19 28.99 -15.16
C THR A 252 35.34 30.17 -14.72
N ASP A 253 34.02 30.03 -14.67
CA ASP A 253 33.07 31.08 -14.27
C ASP A 253 32.06 30.57 -13.24
N SER A 254 31.52 31.51 -12.46
CA SER A 254 30.54 31.27 -11.39
C SER A 254 29.08 31.47 -11.83
N SER A 255 28.76 31.33 -13.13
CA SER A 255 27.40 31.55 -13.64
C SER A 255 26.36 30.64 -13.00
N LEU A 256 26.68 29.35 -12.79
CA LEU A 256 25.78 28.39 -12.15
C LEU A 256 25.52 28.74 -10.69
N GLU A 257 26.54 29.16 -9.94
CA GLU A 257 26.39 29.61 -8.55
C GLU A 257 25.50 30.86 -8.46
N GLN A 258 25.73 31.83 -9.35
CA GLN A 258 24.93 33.05 -9.42
C GLN A 258 23.48 32.77 -9.78
N GLU A 259 23.24 31.90 -10.77
CA GLU A 259 21.90 31.48 -11.19
C GLU A 259 21.17 30.75 -10.06
N LEU A 260 21.85 29.78 -9.43
CA LEU A 260 21.32 29.00 -8.34
C LEU A 260 20.93 29.88 -7.16
N ALA A 261 21.84 30.76 -6.70
CA ALA A 261 21.57 31.70 -5.62
C ALA A 261 20.42 32.67 -5.99
N ALA A 262 20.44 33.27 -7.18
CA ALA A 262 19.41 34.21 -7.62
C ALA A 262 18.01 33.57 -7.68
N ARG A 263 17.92 32.35 -8.20
CA ARG A 263 16.66 31.60 -8.29
C ARG A 263 16.13 31.23 -6.91
N THR A 264 16.96 30.70 -6.02
CA THR A 264 16.52 30.35 -4.66
C THR A 264 16.12 31.58 -3.86
N ILE A 265 16.88 32.68 -3.96
CA ILE A 265 16.50 33.97 -3.36
C ILE A 265 15.16 34.46 -3.91
N GLY A 266 14.89 34.30 -5.21
CA GLY A 266 13.62 34.66 -5.83
C GLY A 266 12.43 33.82 -5.37
N GLN A 267 12.66 32.64 -4.79
CA GLN A 267 11.62 31.76 -4.23
C GLN A 267 11.34 32.02 -2.74
N ALA A 268 12.18 32.82 -2.07
CA ALA A 268 12.02 33.20 -0.67
C ALA A 268 11.09 34.43 -0.51
N PRO A 269 10.54 34.71 0.70
CA PRO A 269 9.68 35.87 0.94
C PRO A 269 10.38 37.18 0.55
N ALA A 270 9.80 37.90 -0.42
CA ALA A 270 10.47 39.00 -1.11
C ALA A 270 10.95 40.09 -0.16
N GLU A 271 10.17 40.37 0.88
CA GLU A 271 10.41 41.36 1.94
C GLU A 271 11.63 41.03 2.84
N LEU A 272 12.08 39.78 2.89
CA LEU A 272 13.22 39.33 3.70
C LEU A 272 14.49 39.07 2.87
N THR A 273 14.44 39.22 1.54
CA THR A 273 15.54 38.84 0.64
C THR A 273 16.61 39.92 0.43
N ALA A 274 16.38 41.16 0.90
CA ALA A 274 17.26 42.29 0.60
C ALA A 274 18.72 42.05 1.02
N GLY A 275 18.93 41.45 2.20
CA GLY A 275 20.27 41.10 2.68
C GLY A 275 20.98 40.06 1.82
N LEU A 276 20.27 39.03 1.37
CA LEU A 276 20.81 37.97 0.52
C LEU A 276 21.14 38.50 -0.89
N LYS A 277 20.30 39.37 -1.45
CA LYS A 277 20.56 40.05 -2.74
C LYS A 277 21.83 40.90 -2.68
N ALA A 278 22.00 41.68 -1.62
CA ALA A 278 23.21 42.48 -1.42
C ALA A 278 24.47 41.62 -1.27
N GLN A 279 24.38 40.47 -0.58
CA GLN A 279 25.48 39.50 -0.50
C GLN A 279 25.82 38.89 -1.86
N ALA A 280 24.82 38.49 -2.65
CA ALA A 280 25.02 37.97 -4.01
C ALA A 280 25.76 38.99 -4.90
N GLU A 281 25.32 40.26 -4.88
CA GLU A 281 25.97 41.34 -5.62
C GLU A 281 27.41 41.59 -5.15
N ALA A 282 27.66 41.53 -3.84
CA ALA A 282 28.99 41.70 -3.28
C ALA A 282 29.93 40.56 -3.69
N LEU A 283 29.46 39.30 -3.69
CA LEU A 283 30.24 38.15 -4.14
C LEU A 283 30.57 38.22 -5.64
N ALA A 284 29.60 38.63 -6.46
CA ALA A 284 29.82 38.86 -7.88
C ALA A 284 30.86 39.98 -8.12
N LYS A 285 30.75 41.12 -7.43
CA LYS A 285 31.72 42.23 -7.51
C LYS A 285 33.12 41.83 -7.02
N ALA A 286 33.21 40.95 -6.02
CA ALA A 286 34.46 40.46 -5.48
C ALA A 286 35.14 39.39 -6.36
N GLY A 287 34.53 38.99 -7.48
CA GLY A 287 35.09 37.99 -8.38
C GLY A 287 35.15 36.58 -7.77
N ALA A 288 34.20 36.23 -6.89
CA ALA A 288 34.12 34.88 -6.32
C ALA A 288 33.87 33.83 -7.42
N GLY A 289 34.86 32.95 -7.60
CA GLY A 289 34.90 31.95 -8.68
C GLY A 289 34.03 30.72 -8.45
N ALA A 290 34.04 29.80 -9.43
CA ALA A 290 33.28 28.55 -9.37
C ALA A 290 33.69 27.68 -8.18
N GLY A 291 32.72 27.26 -7.36
CA GLY A 291 32.89 26.46 -6.16
C GLY A 291 33.51 27.19 -4.96
N ASP A 292 33.45 28.53 -4.92
CA ASP A 292 33.72 29.31 -3.71
C ASP A 292 32.67 28.96 -2.63
N ALA A 293 33.13 28.63 -1.42
CA ALA A 293 32.26 28.25 -0.31
C ALA A 293 31.22 29.32 0.04
N ARG A 294 31.51 30.61 -0.22
CA ARG A 294 30.58 31.71 0.07
C ARG A 294 29.33 31.68 -0.81
N TRP A 295 29.44 31.18 -2.05
CA TRP A 295 28.27 30.98 -2.92
C TRP A 295 27.37 29.86 -2.40
N LEU A 296 27.97 28.76 -1.94
CA LEU A 296 27.26 27.63 -1.34
C LEU A 296 26.56 28.02 -0.04
N ASP A 297 27.24 28.76 0.83
CA ASP A 297 26.65 29.26 2.08
C ASP A 297 25.47 30.22 1.83
N LEU A 298 25.63 31.16 0.88
CA LEU A 298 24.53 32.05 0.46
C LEU A 298 23.33 31.26 -0.08
N TYR A 299 23.58 30.25 -0.91
CA TYR A 299 22.54 29.36 -1.42
C TYR A 299 21.82 28.62 -0.28
N ALA A 300 22.56 28.04 0.66
CA ALA A 300 21.99 27.33 1.80
C ALA A 300 21.17 28.25 2.71
N GLN A 301 21.62 29.50 2.95
CA GLN A 301 20.86 30.51 3.69
C GLN A 301 19.56 30.87 2.95
N ALA A 302 19.61 31.01 1.62
CA ALA A 302 18.41 31.27 0.80
C ALA A 302 17.43 30.08 0.86
N CYS A 303 17.92 28.84 0.87
CA CYS A 303 17.08 27.65 1.04
C CYS A 303 16.37 27.64 2.40
N ARG A 304 17.08 27.97 3.49
CA ARG A 304 16.47 28.09 4.84
C ARG A 304 15.38 29.15 4.89
N LEU A 305 15.64 30.32 4.31
CA LEU A 305 14.63 31.38 4.25
C LEU A 305 13.42 30.99 3.39
N ARG A 306 13.64 30.29 2.27
CA ARG A 306 12.56 29.72 1.43
C ARG A 306 11.70 28.75 2.23
N GLU A 307 12.30 27.79 2.92
CA GLU A 307 11.61 26.80 3.76
C GLU A 307 10.81 27.45 4.89
N ALA A 308 11.45 28.33 5.66
CA ALA A 308 10.79 29.05 6.75
C ALA A 308 9.64 29.94 6.24
N GLY A 309 9.84 30.62 5.11
CA GLY A 309 8.80 31.41 4.45
C GLY A 309 7.60 30.58 4.00
N GLN A 310 7.84 29.39 3.45
CA GLN A 310 6.77 28.45 3.10
C GLN A 310 5.98 27.97 4.32
N MET A 311 6.67 27.73 5.46
CA MET A 311 6.00 27.37 6.72
C MET A 311 5.06 28.46 7.22
N VAL A 312 5.52 29.72 7.23
CA VAL A 312 4.69 30.88 7.63
C VAL A 312 3.55 31.09 6.62
N GLY A 313 3.83 30.99 5.33
CA GLY A 313 2.83 31.13 4.27
C GLY A 313 1.70 30.10 4.33
N GLY A 314 1.98 28.91 4.87
CA GLY A 314 1.02 27.82 5.07
C GLY A 314 0.08 27.97 6.27
N VAL A 315 0.17 29.07 7.04
CA VAL A 315 -0.73 29.36 8.16
C VAL A 315 -1.95 30.16 7.68
N THR A 316 -3.15 29.69 7.99
CA THR A 316 -4.42 30.28 7.56
C THR A 316 -4.90 31.40 8.46
N LEU A 317 -4.58 31.36 9.75
CA LEU A 317 -5.01 32.37 10.74
C LEU A 317 -4.08 33.61 10.71
N PRO A 318 -4.60 34.82 10.38
CA PRO A 318 -3.78 36.03 10.24
C PRO A 318 -2.94 36.35 11.47
N GLN A 319 -3.49 36.22 12.67
CA GLN A 319 -2.80 36.59 13.92
C GLN A 319 -1.54 35.73 14.16
N ILE A 320 -1.60 34.43 13.86
CA ILE A 320 -0.45 33.54 13.98
C ILE A 320 0.55 33.81 12.87
N LYS A 321 0.04 33.98 11.64
CA LYS A 321 0.86 34.26 10.48
C LYS A 321 1.69 35.53 10.69
N ASP A 322 1.07 36.59 11.20
CA ASP A 322 1.73 37.86 11.50
C ASP A 322 2.77 37.73 12.63
N ALA A 323 2.46 36.97 13.68
CA ALA A 323 3.40 36.69 14.77
C ALA A 323 4.63 35.91 14.26
N LEU A 324 4.42 34.83 13.51
CA LEU A 324 5.51 34.03 12.93
C LEU A 324 6.30 34.82 11.87
N ALA A 325 5.64 35.67 11.07
CA ALA A 325 6.32 36.54 10.12
C ALA A 325 7.23 37.54 10.84
N LYS A 326 6.79 38.09 11.98
CA LYS A 326 7.61 38.96 12.82
C LYS A 326 8.81 38.22 13.42
N ASP A 327 8.60 37.01 13.94
CA ASP A 327 9.66 36.17 14.50
C ASP A 327 10.69 35.77 13.42
N LEU A 328 10.22 35.42 12.22
CA LEU A 328 11.07 35.14 11.07
C LEU A 328 11.89 36.37 10.65
N ALA A 329 11.25 37.54 10.61
CA ALA A 329 11.94 38.79 10.29
C ALA A 329 13.04 39.11 11.33
N ALA A 330 12.78 38.87 12.61
CA ALA A 330 13.76 39.05 13.68
C ALA A 330 14.93 38.05 13.57
N LEU A 331 14.64 36.78 13.24
CA LEU A 331 15.67 35.76 12.99
C LEU A 331 16.56 36.16 11.80
N VAL A 332 15.95 36.54 10.67
CA VAL A 332 16.69 36.98 9.47
C VAL A 332 17.54 38.23 9.76
N ALA A 333 17.03 39.18 10.54
CA ALA A 333 17.78 40.37 10.93
C ALA A 333 19.05 40.04 11.72
N ALA A 334 19.07 38.92 12.45
CA ALA A 334 20.24 38.43 13.18
C ALA A 334 21.29 37.73 12.30
N LYS A 335 21.03 37.59 10.99
CA LYS A 335 21.93 36.99 9.97
C LYS A 335 22.53 35.63 10.38
N PRO A 336 21.71 34.64 10.79
CA PRO A 336 22.18 33.29 11.08
C PRO A 336 22.79 32.62 9.84
N GLY A 337 23.83 31.81 10.03
CA GLY A 337 24.30 30.90 8.98
C GLY A 337 23.26 29.81 8.68
N ALA A 338 23.40 29.08 7.58
CA ALA A 338 22.40 28.09 7.16
C ALA A 338 22.26 26.88 8.12
N GLU A 339 23.32 26.59 8.88
CA GLU A 339 23.41 25.50 9.85
C GLU A 339 23.21 25.98 11.31
N ASP A 340 22.81 27.24 11.51
CA ASP A 340 22.53 27.81 12.83
C ASP A 340 21.29 27.16 13.47
N ALA A 341 21.41 26.72 14.73
CA ALA A 341 20.36 26.01 15.46
C ALA A 341 19.05 26.81 15.57
N ARG A 342 19.11 28.15 15.52
CA ARG A 342 17.92 29.01 15.57
C ARG A 342 16.95 28.81 14.41
N TRP A 343 17.44 28.34 13.25
CA TRP A 343 16.55 27.94 12.15
C TRP A 343 15.68 26.75 12.54
N ALA A 344 16.27 25.73 13.15
CA ALA A 344 15.54 24.55 13.61
C ALA A 344 14.55 24.90 14.73
N GLU A 345 14.94 25.75 15.68
CA GLU A 345 14.06 26.26 16.74
C GLU A 345 12.85 27.02 16.16
N PHE A 346 13.08 27.92 15.19
CA PHE A 346 12.01 28.66 14.52
C PHE A 346 11.07 27.72 13.77
N LEU A 347 11.60 26.77 12.99
CA LEU A 347 10.80 25.82 12.22
C LEU A 347 9.97 24.93 13.16
N GLN A 348 10.53 24.48 14.28
CA GLN A 348 9.80 23.72 15.29
C GLN A 348 8.66 24.56 15.90
N HIS A 349 8.93 25.83 16.24
CA HIS A 349 7.90 26.75 16.74
C HIS A 349 6.80 26.98 15.71
N ALA A 350 7.17 27.21 14.44
CA ALA A 350 6.24 27.43 13.34
C ALA A 350 5.38 26.19 13.07
N VAL A 351 5.95 24.98 13.11
CA VAL A 351 5.22 23.72 12.97
C VAL A 351 4.18 23.57 14.08
N GLN A 352 4.54 23.81 15.34
CA GLN A 352 3.60 23.74 16.47
C GLN A 352 2.46 24.76 16.34
N ARG A 353 2.78 26.01 15.97
CA ARG A 353 1.77 27.07 15.76
C ARG A 353 0.84 26.76 14.59
N ARG A 354 1.40 26.27 13.49
CA ARG A 354 0.64 25.85 12.29
C ARG A 354 -0.27 24.67 12.63
N GLU A 355 0.22 23.71 13.39
CA GLU A 355 -0.56 22.57 13.88
C GLU A 355 -1.79 23.02 14.68
N LEU A 356 -1.60 23.91 15.66
CA LEU A 356 -2.71 24.44 16.46
C LEU A 356 -3.68 25.28 15.63
N SER A 357 -3.20 25.99 14.61
CA SER A 357 -4.05 26.67 13.62
C SER A 357 -4.93 25.70 12.85
N THR A 358 -4.37 24.57 12.41
CA THR A 358 -5.12 23.55 11.68
C THR A 358 -6.14 22.86 12.58
N GLN A 359 -5.77 22.55 13.84
CA GLN A 359 -6.71 21.99 14.82
C GLN A 359 -7.85 22.95 15.15
N TRP A 360 -7.58 24.27 15.21
CA TRP A 360 -8.64 25.27 15.34
C TRP A 360 -9.59 25.23 14.14
N ASP A 361 -9.07 25.23 12.91
CA ASP A 361 -9.88 25.16 11.69
C ASP A 361 -10.72 23.87 11.63
N ALA A 362 -10.17 22.74 12.08
CA ALA A 362 -10.87 21.46 12.21
C ALA A 362 -12.05 21.56 13.20
N LEU A 363 -11.84 22.10 14.39
CA LEU A 363 -12.92 22.29 15.36
C LEU A 363 -14.00 23.29 14.87
N VAL A 364 -13.61 24.34 14.14
CA VAL A 364 -14.56 25.24 13.47
C VAL A 364 -15.39 24.49 12.41
N HIS A 365 -14.79 23.54 11.70
CA HIS A 365 -15.50 22.67 10.77
C HIS A 365 -16.49 21.76 11.50
N ASP A 366 -16.07 21.13 12.60
CA ASP A 366 -16.91 20.24 13.41
C ASP A 366 -18.14 20.94 14.00
N ILE A 367 -17.97 22.17 14.52
CA ILE A 367 -19.08 22.98 15.03
C ILE A 367 -20.13 23.28 13.95
N LYS A 368 -19.72 23.36 12.68
CA LYS A 368 -20.65 23.53 11.55
C LYS A 368 -21.30 22.22 11.12
N ASN A 369 -20.81 21.08 11.60
CA ASN A 369 -21.23 19.74 11.22
C ASN A 369 -21.92 18.98 12.37
N THR A 370 -22.67 19.69 13.23
CA THR A 370 -23.35 19.08 14.39
C THR A 370 -24.26 17.90 14.03
N SER A 371 -24.90 17.94 12.85
CA SER A 371 -25.78 16.85 12.39
C SER A 371 -25.05 15.51 12.22
N HIS A 372 -23.75 15.52 11.89
CA HIS A 372 -22.91 14.32 11.86
C HIS A 372 -22.74 13.73 13.27
N PHE A 373 -22.43 14.58 14.25
CA PHE A 373 -22.28 14.15 15.64
C PHE A 373 -23.59 13.65 16.24
N GLU A 374 -24.70 14.34 15.99
CA GLU A 374 -26.04 13.91 16.42
C GLU A 374 -26.40 12.53 15.84
N LYS A 375 -26.05 12.29 14.57
CA LYS A 375 -26.31 11.01 13.89
C LYS A 375 -25.57 9.84 14.56
N TYR A 376 -24.32 10.04 14.99
CA TYR A 376 -23.48 8.97 15.53
C TYR A 376 -23.22 9.05 17.03
N ALA A 377 -23.93 9.92 17.77
CA ALA A 377 -23.71 10.14 19.20
C ALA A 377 -23.79 8.85 20.04
N LYS A 378 -24.68 7.92 19.69
CA LYS A 378 -24.83 6.62 20.39
C LYS A 378 -23.70 5.63 20.11
N GLU A 379 -22.97 5.85 19.02
CA GLU A 379 -21.83 5.02 18.62
C GLU A 379 -20.51 5.56 19.19
N ALA A 380 -20.49 6.82 19.65
CA ALA A 380 -19.34 7.41 20.32
C ALA A 380 -19.04 6.69 21.63
N TYR A 381 -17.76 6.40 21.89
CA TYR A 381 -17.33 5.77 23.14
C TYR A 381 -17.48 6.73 24.34
N ARG A 382 -17.10 7.99 24.14
CA ARG A 382 -17.26 9.09 25.11
C ARG A 382 -18.06 10.21 24.48
N VAL A 383 -19.00 10.77 25.23
CA VAL A 383 -19.80 11.92 24.76
C VAL A 383 -18.93 13.18 24.67
N GLU A 384 -17.88 13.27 25.47
CA GLU A 384 -16.94 14.39 25.48
C GLU A 384 -16.16 14.51 24.17
N ALA A 385 -15.98 13.41 23.43
CA ALA A 385 -15.37 13.41 22.11
C ALA A 385 -16.27 14.05 21.04
N THR A 386 -17.58 14.24 21.29
CA THR A 386 -18.48 14.90 20.33
C THR A 386 -18.52 16.42 20.53
N ILE A 387 -19.25 17.10 19.63
CA ILE A 387 -19.63 18.51 19.80
C ILE A 387 -20.93 18.56 20.61
N LEU A 388 -20.95 19.36 21.67
CA LEU A 388 -22.08 19.53 22.57
C LEU A 388 -22.81 20.84 22.30
N PRO A 389 -24.12 20.95 22.63
CA PRO A 389 -24.89 22.19 22.44
C PRO A 389 -24.31 23.43 23.12
N GLY A 390 -23.48 23.25 24.16
CA GLY A 390 -22.81 24.34 24.87
C GLY A 390 -21.48 24.81 24.26
N ASP A 391 -20.96 24.13 23.24
CA ASP A 391 -19.69 24.46 22.60
C ASP A 391 -19.89 25.62 21.60
N ARG A 392 -19.54 26.85 22.00
CA ARG A 392 -19.78 28.04 21.16
C ARG A 392 -18.70 28.25 20.10
N ASP A 393 -17.48 27.79 20.38
CA ASP A 393 -16.31 27.90 19.53
C ASP A 393 -15.24 26.83 19.92
N PRO A 394 -14.12 26.72 19.19
CA PRO A 394 -13.08 25.73 19.51
C PRO A 394 -12.47 25.83 20.92
N LEU A 395 -12.42 27.03 21.52
CA LEU A 395 -11.90 27.21 22.88
C LEU A 395 -12.76 26.45 23.90
N ASP A 396 -14.08 26.56 23.81
CA ASP A 396 -14.99 25.87 24.75
C ASP A 396 -14.79 24.34 24.68
N ILE A 397 -14.63 23.79 23.47
CA ILE A 397 -14.39 22.36 23.24
C ILE A 397 -13.08 21.92 23.89
N VAL A 398 -11.98 22.64 23.64
CA VAL A 398 -10.66 22.26 24.18
C VAL A 398 -10.65 22.36 25.70
N VAL A 399 -11.21 23.41 26.29
CA VAL A 399 -11.30 23.54 27.75
C VAL A 399 -12.10 22.38 28.36
N ARG A 400 -13.24 22.03 27.75
CA ARG A 400 -14.09 20.92 28.21
C ARG A 400 -13.37 19.57 28.12
N ARG A 401 -12.79 19.24 26.97
CA ARG A 401 -12.04 17.99 26.78
C ARG A 401 -10.80 17.92 27.65
N THR A 402 -10.12 19.04 27.89
CA THR A 402 -8.98 19.12 28.83
C THR A 402 -9.43 18.94 30.27
N THR A 403 -10.64 19.38 30.63
CA THR A 403 -11.23 19.14 31.95
C THR A 403 -11.48 17.64 32.17
N ALA A 404 -12.08 16.96 31.20
CA ALA A 404 -12.31 15.52 31.29
C ALA A 404 -11.01 14.71 31.41
N LEU A 405 -9.98 15.08 30.64
CA LEU A 405 -8.63 14.53 30.77
C LEU A 405 -8.04 14.77 32.17
N LEU A 406 -8.14 15.99 32.70
CA LEU A 406 -7.64 16.31 34.03
C LEU A 406 -8.35 15.49 35.11
N ASP A 407 -9.67 15.39 35.03
CA ASP A 407 -10.49 14.66 36.01
C ASP A 407 -10.09 13.17 36.07
N ASP A 408 -9.81 12.54 34.92
CA ASP A 408 -9.26 11.19 34.86
C ASP A 408 -7.88 11.08 35.54
N LEU A 409 -6.96 11.98 35.18
CA LEU A 409 -5.60 11.95 35.72
C LEU A 409 -5.51 12.32 37.21
N MET A 410 -6.46 13.10 37.75
CA MET A 410 -6.56 13.37 39.18
C MET A 410 -6.89 12.11 40.00
N GLY A 411 -7.43 11.06 39.37
CA GLY A 411 -7.61 9.75 39.98
C GLY A 411 -6.35 8.88 40.02
N THR A 412 -5.22 9.38 39.52
CA THR A 412 -3.96 8.63 39.39
C THR A 412 -2.86 9.18 40.30
N SER A 413 -1.66 8.59 40.23
CA SER A 413 -0.48 9.09 40.94
C SER A 413 0.02 10.47 40.45
N ALA A 414 -0.56 11.03 39.38
CA ALA A 414 -0.21 12.36 38.88
C ALA A 414 -0.90 13.53 39.62
N ALA A 415 -1.87 13.26 40.50
CA ALA A 415 -2.72 14.27 41.14
C ALA A 415 -1.92 15.44 41.77
N ASP A 416 -0.86 15.14 42.52
CA ASP A 416 -0.05 16.16 43.20
C ASP A 416 0.66 17.10 42.21
N LYS A 417 1.14 16.57 41.07
CA LYS A 417 1.80 17.36 40.01
C LYS A 417 0.79 18.26 39.27
N LEU A 418 -0.48 17.83 39.24
CA LEU A 418 -1.56 18.45 38.50
C LEU A 418 -2.36 19.49 39.30
N ALA A 419 -2.27 19.51 40.63
CA ALA A 419 -3.04 20.43 41.48
C ALA A 419 -2.90 21.93 41.09
N ALA A 420 -1.71 22.36 40.69
CA ALA A 420 -1.50 23.73 40.20
C ALA A 420 -2.13 23.96 38.81
N ARG A 421 -2.12 22.94 37.95
CA ARG A 421 -2.68 22.98 36.60
C ARG A 421 -4.20 22.97 36.64
N ALA A 422 -4.80 22.27 37.61
CA ALA A 422 -6.23 22.33 37.87
C ALA A 422 -6.72 23.76 38.12
N LYS A 423 -6.01 24.51 38.99
CA LYS A 423 -6.32 25.93 39.23
C LYS A 423 -6.17 26.80 37.99
N GLN A 424 -5.14 26.54 37.16
CA GLN A 424 -4.95 27.25 35.89
C GLN A 424 -6.07 26.94 34.90
N LEU A 425 -6.55 25.70 34.85
CA LEU A 425 -7.64 25.28 33.99
C LEU A 425 -8.96 25.91 34.43
N ASP A 426 -9.22 25.98 35.74
CA ASP A 426 -10.39 26.70 36.28
C ASP A 426 -10.37 28.19 35.88
N GLN A 427 -9.21 28.85 35.97
CA GLN A 427 -9.06 30.24 35.53
C GLN A 427 -9.31 30.41 34.03
N LEU A 428 -8.77 29.50 33.20
CA LEU A 428 -9.03 29.50 31.76
C LEU A 428 -10.51 29.26 31.44
N ARG A 429 -11.16 28.36 32.18
CA ARG A 429 -12.60 28.08 32.04
C ARG A 429 -13.45 29.31 32.35
N GLU A 430 -13.13 30.05 33.42
CA GLU A 430 -13.82 31.31 33.71
C GLU A 430 -13.53 32.38 32.65
N ALA A 431 -12.28 32.52 32.21
CA ALA A 431 -11.94 33.45 31.13
C ALA A 431 -12.71 33.13 29.83
N ALA A 432 -12.79 31.85 29.44
CA ALA A 432 -13.53 31.38 28.27
C ALA A 432 -15.04 31.66 28.37
N LYS A 433 -15.63 31.69 29.58
CA LYS A 433 -17.02 32.13 29.78
C LYS A 433 -17.18 33.63 29.54
N THR A 434 -16.25 34.44 30.05
CA THR A 434 -16.35 35.91 30.06
C THR A 434 -15.98 36.59 28.74
N VAL A 435 -15.03 36.05 27.98
CA VAL A 435 -14.60 36.65 26.70
C VAL A 435 -15.62 36.36 25.61
N ALA A 436 -16.12 37.40 24.95
CA ALA A 436 -17.15 37.28 23.91
C ALA A 436 -16.67 36.47 22.70
N VAL A 437 -17.54 35.63 22.12
CA VAL A 437 -17.24 34.81 20.93
C VAL A 437 -16.92 35.66 19.69
N THR A 438 -17.41 36.89 19.66
CA THR A 438 -17.11 37.87 18.61
C THR A 438 -15.66 38.38 18.63
N ASP A 439 -14.96 38.25 19.76
CA ASP A 439 -13.53 38.57 19.86
C ASP A 439 -12.67 37.34 19.51
N ALA A 440 -12.62 37.03 18.21
CA ALA A 440 -11.92 35.86 17.70
C ALA A 440 -10.43 35.84 18.07
N ALA A 441 -9.78 37.01 18.16
CA ALA A 441 -8.36 37.10 18.51
C ALA A 441 -8.13 36.75 19.99
N ALA A 442 -8.91 37.30 20.91
CA ALA A 442 -8.80 36.99 22.33
C ALA A 442 -9.16 35.53 22.63
N ARG A 443 -10.17 34.97 21.96
CA ARG A 443 -10.53 33.56 22.12
C ARG A 443 -9.47 32.61 21.57
N PHE A 444 -8.84 32.98 20.46
CA PHE A 444 -7.73 32.21 19.93
C PHE A 444 -6.50 32.22 20.88
N ASP A 445 -6.17 33.35 21.52
CA ASP A 445 -5.12 33.40 22.54
C ASP A 445 -5.41 32.47 23.72
N LEU A 446 -6.64 32.50 24.23
CA LEU A 446 -7.09 31.58 25.28
C LEU A 446 -7.02 30.12 24.81
N PHE A 447 -7.30 29.83 23.54
CA PHE A 447 -7.19 28.49 22.97
C PHE A 447 -5.74 28.00 22.96
N LEU A 448 -4.80 28.86 22.56
CA LEU A 448 -3.37 28.53 22.62
C LEU A 448 -2.92 28.24 24.06
N ARG A 449 -3.40 29.02 25.03
CA ARG A 449 -3.13 28.78 26.45
C ARG A 449 -3.76 27.48 26.95
N ALA A 450 -4.98 27.16 26.51
CA ALA A 450 -5.64 25.90 26.82
C ALA A 450 -4.90 24.70 26.23
N CYS A 451 -4.46 24.75 24.97
CA CYS A 451 -3.65 23.69 24.36
C CYS A 451 -2.29 23.54 25.05
N SER A 452 -1.64 24.65 25.44
CA SER A 452 -0.39 24.59 26.21
C SER A 452 -0.59 23.93 27.58
N LEU A 453 -1.68 24.26 28.28
CA LEU A 453 -2.02 23.64 29.56
C LEU A 453 -2.38 22.15 29.40
N ARG A 454 -3.17 21.82 28.36
CA ARG A 454 -3.50 20.44 27.99
C ARG A 454 -2.25 19.61 27.76
N ARG A 455 -1.25 20.14 27.04
CA ARG A 455 0.06 19.48 26.87
C ARG A 455 0.72 19.19 28.22
N GLN A 456 0.77 20.16 29.13
CA GLN A 456 1.34 19.94 30.47
C GLN A 456 0.59 18.87 31.27
N ILE A 457 -0.75 18.86 31.16
CA ILE A 457 -1.61 17.88 31.85
C ILE A 457 -1.38 16.48 31.28
N VAL A 458 -1.52 16.31 29.96
CA VAL A 458 -1.42 14.98 29.31
C VAL A 458 -0.03 14.38 29.47
N LEU A 459 1.03 15.19 29.41
CA LEU A 459 2.40 14.72 29.61
C LEU A 459 2.75 14.40 31.08
N SER A 460 1.84 14.69 32.02
CA SER A 460 1.95 14.23 33.40
C SER A 460 1.32 12.85 33.61
N ASN A 461 0.74 12.23 32.57
CA ASN A 461 0.08 10.93 32.65
C ASN A 461 1.08 9.83 33.05
N PRO A 462 0.82 9.06 34.12
CA PRO A 462 1.73 8.03 34.60
C PRO A 462 1.91 6.84 33.63
N LEU A 463 1.04 6.70 32.62
CA LEU A 463 1.21 5.71 31.54
C LEU A 463 2.37 6.06 30.60
N LEU A 464 2.87 7.29 30.62
CA LEU A 464 4.04 7.75 29.88
C LEU A 464 5.32 7.47 30.68
N ASP A 465 5.47 6.24 31.15
CA ASP A 465 6.62 5.74 31.93
C ASP A 465 7.83 5.34 31.07
N PHE A 466 7.86 5.81 29.82
CA PHE A 466 8.91 5.63 28.84
C PHE A 466 9.32 6.98 28.26
N ASP A 467 10.48 7.05 27.61
CA ASP A 467 11.05 8.29 27.07
C ASP A 467 11.33 8.25 25.57
N ARG A 468 11.15 7.07 24.96
CA ARG A 468 11.51 6.78 23.57
C ARG A 468 10.36 6.16 22.79
N ILE A 469 10.18 6.61 21.56
CA ILE A 469 9.17 6.07 20.62
C ILE A 469 9.86 5.63 19.33
N LEU A 470 9.73 4.36 18.97
CA LEU A 470 10.12 3.82 17.67
C LEU A 470 9.05 4.18 16.64
N PHE A 471 9.45 4.62 15.46
CA PHE A 471 8.55 4.91 14.35
C PHE A 471 9.29 4.81 13.01
N ILE A 472 8.54 4.81 11.91
CA ILE A 472 9.12 4.90 10.56
C ILE A 472 8.70 6.19 9.87
N LYS A 473 9.56 6.67 8.97
CA LYS A 473 9.18 7.66 7.96
C LYS A 473 9.03 6.95 6.63
N ARG A 474 7.94 7.19 5.91
CA ARG A 474 7.75 6.66 4.54
C ARG A 474 6.80 7.53 3.74
N HIS A 475 6.90 7.46 2.42
CA HIS A 475 5.88 8.00 1.54
C HIS A 475 4.66 7.07 1.49
N ARG A 476 3.50 7.62 1.13
CA ARG A 476 2.34 6.81 0.78
C ARG A 476 2.64 5.98 -0.46
N ALA A 477 1.99 4.83 -0.57
CA ALA A 477 2.09 3.99 -1.77
C ALA A 477 1.54 4.75 -3.00
N ILE A 478 2.07 4.41 -4.18
CA ILE A 478 1.76 5.06 -5.46
C ILE A 478 0.29 4.83 -5.86
N TYR A 479 -0.26 3.69 -5.43
CA TYR A 479 -1.59 3.24 -5.82
C TYR A 479 -2.51 3.16 -4.60
N ASN A 480 -3.74 3.70 -4.73
CA ASN A 480 -4.73 3.71 -3.66
C ASN A 480 -5.67 2.52 -3.79
N HIS A 481 -5.35 1.45 -3.07
CA HIS A 481 -6.21 0.30 -2.81
C HIS A 481 -5.57 -0.55 -1.71
N MET A 482 -6.38 -1.17 -0.85
CA MET A 482 -5.91 -1.71 0.44
C MET A 482 -4.79 -2.75 0.31
N CYS A 483 -4.72 -3.48 -0.80
CA CYS A 483 -3.66 -4.46 -1.01
C CYS A 483 -2.35 -3.87 -1.55
N ASP A 484 -2.39 -2.89 -2.46
CA ASP A 484 -1.18 -2.49 -3.20
C ASP A 484 -0.17 -1.76 -2.34
N GLN A 485 -0.62 -1.17 -1.23
CA GLN A 485 0.29 -0.53 -0.28
C GLN A 485 1.29 -1.52 0.35
N TYR A 486 1.07 -2.82 0.19
CA TYR A 486 1.95 -3.89 0.68
C TYR A 486 2.74 -4.60 -0.43
N TYR A 487 2.61 -4.17 -1.70
CA TYR A 487 3.49 -4.64 -2.77
C TYR A 487 4.68 -3.71 -2.90
N GLY A 488 5.90 -4.25 -2.82
CA GLY A 488 7.12 -3.49 -3.05
C GLY A 488 7.15 -2.78 -4.42
N MET A 489 6.49 -3.38 -5.43
CA MET A 489 6.32 -2.79 -6.77
C MET A 489 5.54 -1.46 -6.77
N ALA A 490 4.69 -1.20 -5.78
CA ALA A 490 3.83 -0.02 -5.71
C ALA A 490 4.34 1.06 -4.72
N GLN A 491 5.61 0.99 -4.31
CA GLN A 491 6.18 1.87 -3.28
C GLN A 491 6.95 3.04 -3.87
N HIS A 492 6.80 4.20 -3.22
CA HIS A 492 7.73 5.31 -3.38
C HIS A 492 8.91 5.13 -2.43
N PRO A 493 10.16 5.12 -2.92
CA PRO A 493 11.32 5.15 -2.04
C PRO A 493 11.35 6.44 -1.22
N GLY A 494 11.73 6.32 0.05
CA GLY A 494 11.95 7.45 0.95
C GLY A 494 11.79 7.07 2.41
N GLY A 495 12.52 7.77 3.28
CA GLY A 495 12.42 7.64 4.73
C GLY A 495 13.36 6.61 5.34
N GLY A 496 12.92 5.98 6.43
CA GLY A 496 13.81 5.21 7.32
C GLY A 496 13.14 4.78 8.62
N MET A 497 13.93 4.22 9.53
CA MET A 497 13.50 3.77 10.85
C MET A 497 14.16 4.62 11.95
N TYR A 498 13.36 5.16 12.84
CA TYR A 498 13.79 6.21 13.76
C TYR A 498 13.32 5.97 15.19
N VAL A 499 14.09 6.51 16.13
CA VAL A 499 13.68 6.65 17.53
C VAL A 499 13.54 8.13 17.84
N LEU A 500 12.39 8.52 18.36
CA LEU A 500 12.17 9.81 19.01
C LEU A 500 12.65 9.68 20.47
N GLU A 501 13.76 10.33 20.80
CA GLU A 501 14.33 10.43 22.13
C GLU A 501 13.78 11.66 22.86
N ASP A 502 13.67 11.58 24.19
CA ASP A 502 13.05 12.62 25.02
C ASP A 502 11.66 13.01 24.48
N ALA A 503 10.85 11.99 24.13
CA ALA A 503 9.61 12.15 23.39
C ALA A 503 8.60 13.10 24.05
N PHE A 504 8.68 13.24 25.37
CA PHE A 504 7.78 14.06 26.19
C PHE A 504 8.47 15.31 26.76
N GLY A 505 9.77 15.49 26.49
CA GLY A 505 10.52 16.64 26.94
C GLY A 505 10.27 17.90 26.10
N PRO A 506 10.94 19.01 26.44
CA PRO A 506 10.80 20.28 25.74
C PRO A 506 11.48 20.27 24.35
N ALA A 507 12.43 19.36 24.11
CA ALA A 507 13.20 19.28 22.86
C ALA A 507 13.42 17.82 22.40
N PRO A 508 12.38 17.13 21.92
CA PRO A 508 12.51 15.77 21.39
C PRO A 508 13.52 15.69 20.25
N ARG A 509 14.31 14.63 20.21
CA ARG A 509 15.36 14.42 19.18
C ARG A 509 15.09 13.17 18.39
N VAL A 510 15.35 13.21 17.09
CA VAL A 510 15.18 12.04 16.22
C VAL A 510 16.53 11.43 15.89
N ARG A 511 16.67 10.14 16.17
CA ARG A 511 17.84 9.33 15.80
C ARG A 511 17.45 8.28 14.77
N ASP A 512 18.20 8.23 13.68
CA ASP A 512 18.10 7.14 12.70
C ASP A 512 18.71 5.86 13.29
N VAL A 513 17.94 4.78 13.34
CA VAL A 513 18.37 3.49 13.88
C VAL A 513 19.40 2.82 12.96
N LEU A 514 19.29 3.04 11.65
CA LEU A 514 20.09 2.34 10.63
C LEU A 514 21.24 3.17 10.07
N ALA A 515 21.48 4.37 10.61
CA ALA A 515 22.49 5.32 10.12
C ALA A 515 23.85 4.68 9.82
N ASP A 516 24.30 3.76 10.68
CA ASP A 516 25.58 3.08 10.58
C ASP A 516 25.48 1.55 10.42
N SER A 517 24.28 1.04 10.26
CA SER A 517 24.02 -0.39 10.13
C SER A 517 24.39 -0.92 8.75
N VAL A 518 25.02 -2.09 8.72
CA VAL A 518 25.25 -2.86 7.48
C VAL A 518 24.62 -4.23 7.64
N VAL A 519 23.98 -4.72 6.58
CA VAL A 519 23.35 -6.03 6.60
C VAL A 519 24.42 -7.12 6.75
N GLN A 520 24.22 -8.06 7.67
CA GLN A 520 25.24 -9.06 8.03
C GLN A 520 25.16 -10.37 7.23
N ASN A 521 24.00 -10.67 6.64
CA ASN A 521 23.69 -11.91 5.95
C ASN A 521 22.79 -11.70 4.71
N GLY A 522 22.47 -12.78 4.00
CA GLY A 522 21.61 -12.72 2.82
C GLY A 522 22.23 -12.02 1.61
N ARG A 523 21.43 -11.80 0.56
CA ARG A 523 21.84 -11.19 -0.70
C ARG A 523 22.35 -9.75 -0.54
N LEU A 524 21.87 -9.04 0.47
CA LEU A 524 22.26 -7.65 0.76
C LEU A 524 23.44 -7.53 1.73
N LYS A 525 24.12 -8.63 2.07
CA LYS A 525 25.27 -8.60 2.98
C LYS A 525 26.30 -7.53 2.60
N GLY A 526 26.71 -6.73 3.57
CA GLY A 526 27.67 -5.62 3.42
C GLY A 526 27.05 -4.32 2.90
N GLN A 527 25.76 -4.30 2.56
CA GLN A 527 25.06 -3.11 2.09
C GLN A 527 24.37 -2.39 3.26
N ARG A 528 24.17 -1.07 3.12
CA ARG A 528 23.32 -0.27 4.01
C ARG A 528 21.91 -0.23 3.43
N LEU A 529 20.90 -0.29 4.29
CA LEU A 529 19.51 -0.03 3.87
C LEU A 529 19.30 1.48 3.88
N SER A 530 18.73 2.02 2.81
CA SER A 530 18.46 3.46 2.69
C SER A 530 17.12 3.68 2.04
N GLY A 531 16.39 4.70 2.51
CA GLY A 531 15.19 5.20 1.83
C GLY A 531 15.50 6.03 0.59
N GLY A 532 16.76 6.42 0.39
CA GLY A 532 17.13 7.35 -0.69
C GLY A 532 16.70 8.79 -0.40
N PRO A 533 16.77 9.68 -1.40
CA PRO A 533 16.43 11.09 -1.23
C PRO A 533 14.94 11.31 -0.99
N THR A 534 14.60 12.23 -0.09
CA THR A 534 13.21 12.69 0.14
C THR A 534 12.75 13.57 -1.01
N ARG A 535 12.41 12.95 -2.16
CA ARG A 535 11.85 13.63 -3.33
C ARG A 535 10.72 12.83 -3.95
N ARG A 536 9.88 13.50 -4.74
CA ARG A 536 8.85 12.82 -5.52
C ARG A 536 9.44 12.25 -6.80
N TRP A 537 9.29 10.94 -6.97
CA TRP A 537 9.64 10.21 -8.17
C TRP A 537 8.47 10.21 -9.15
N ASN A 538 8.74 10.42 -10.44
CA ASN A 538 7.70 10.30 -11.48
C ASN A 538 7.55 8.84 -11.90
N ILE A 539 6.87 8.07 -11.07
CA ILE A 539 6.58 6.65 -11.27
C ILE A 539 5.08 6.38 -11.16
N ARG A 540 4.60 5.37 -11.88
CA ARG A 540 3.19 4.99 -11.91
C ARG A 540 3.05 3.48 -11.93
N PHE A 541 2.30 2.94 -10.97
CA PHE A 541 1.81 1.58 -10.99
C PHE A 541 0.49 1.51 -11.78
N ASP A 542 0.36 0.56 -12.70
CA ASP A 542 -0.80 0.50 -13.62
C ASP A 542 -2.02 -0.23 -13.04
N GLY A 543 -1.89 -0.88 -11.86
CA GLY A 543 -2.94 -1.74 -11.27
C GLY A 543 -3.08 -3.09 -11.99
N GLU A 544 -2.29 -3.31 -13.03
CA GLU A 544 -2.15 -4.55 -13.79
C GLU A 544 -0.80 -5.21 -13.51
N GLY A 545 -0.15 -4.84 -12.40
CA GLY A 545 1.09 -5.42 -11.91
C GLY A 545 2.37 -4.81 -12.49
N ASN A 546 2.33 -3.78 -13.33
CA ASN A 546 3.58 -3.21 -13.87
C ASN A 546 3.84 -1.79 -13.37
N LEU A 547 5.12 -1.50 -13.17
CA LEU A 547 5.61 -0.19 -12.77
C LEU A 547 6.25 0.54 -13.97
N HIS A 548 5.85 1.78 -14.19
CA HIS A 548 6.33 2.65 -15.27
C HIS A 548 6.98 3.91 -14.69
N GLY A 549 7.84 4.57 -15.47
CA GLY A 549 8.45 5.86 -15.10
C GLY A 549 9.93 5.77 -14.76
N GLU A 550 10.41 6.68 -13.93
CA GLU A 550 11.83 6.86 -13.61
C GLU A 550 12.47 5.65 -12.90
N GLU A 551 13.79 5.48 -13.07
CA GLU A 551 14.59 4.66 -12.15
C GLU A 551 14.72 5.36 -10.80
N THR A 552 14.55 4.58 -9.74
CA THR A 552 14.49 5.05 -8.35
C THR A 552 15.78 4.75 -7.60
N GLU A 553 16.14 5.63 -6.67
CA GLU A 553 17.25 5.45 -5.73
C GLU A 553 16.70 5.28 -4.32
N GLY A 554 17.28 4.32 -3.58
CA GLY A 554 16.80 3.95 -2.24
C GLY A 554 15.56 3.07 -2.29
N GLY A 555 15.10 2.69 -1.10
CA GLY A 555 14.00 1.77 -0.86
C GLY A 555 12.88 2.34 0.00
N SER A 556 11.99 1.48 0.47
CA SER A 556 10.87 1.84 1.35
C SER A 556 10.80 0.91 2.55
N PHE A 557 10.34 1.44 3.68
CA PHE A 557 10.23 0.74 4.97
C PHE A 557 8.76 0.54 5.34
N LEU A 558 8.44 -0.59 5.95
CA LEU A 558 7.09 -0.92 6.38
C LEU A 558 7.10 -1.67 7.72
N SER A 559 6.05 -1.41 8.52
CA SER A 559 5.60 -2.21 9.65
C SER A 559 6.68 -2.70 10.62
N PRO A 560 7.32 -1.79 11.37
CA PRO A 560 8.19 -2.18 12.46
C PRO A 560 7.38 -2.86 13.58
N ASP A 561 8.00 -3.82 14.26
CA ASP A 561 7.52 -4.38 15.52
C ASP A 561 8.68 -4.56 16.51
N LEU A 562 8.42 -4.29 17.79
CA LEU A 562 9.43 -4.28 18.84
C LEU A 562 9.28 -5.54 19.70
N HIS A 563 10.36 -6.31 19.85
CA HIS A 563 10.39 -7.48 20.71
C HIS A 563 10.08 -7.08 22.16
N TYR A 564 9.49 -8.00 22.92
CA TYR A 564 9.17 -7.86 24.35
C TYR A 564 10.35 -7.43 25.25
N ASP A 565 11.60 -7.51 24.77
CA ASP A 565 12.78 -7.10 25.52
C ASP A 565 13.07 -5.58 25.40
N GLY A 566 12.34 -4.89 24.51
CA GLY A 566 12.52 -3.47 24.22
C GLY A 566 13.82 -3.15 23.46
N LYS A 567 14.49 -4.15 22.90
CA LYS A 567 15.84 -4.03 22.30
C LYS A 567 15.92 -4.50 20.86
N ARG A 568 15.14 -5.49 20.45
CA ARG A 568 15.16 -6.02 19.08
C ARG A 568 13.95 -5.55 18.29
N ILE A 569 14.17 -5.18 17.03
CA ILE A 569 13.15 -4.70 16.10
C ILE A 569 13.09 -5.68 14.93
N ALA A 570 11.89 -6.06 14.52
CA ALA A 570 11.63 -6.66 13.21
C ALA A 570 10.93 -5.64 12.33
N PHE A 571 11.21 -5.61 11.03
CA PHE A 571 10.58 -4.67 10.09
C PHE A 571 10.66 -5.21 8.66
N ALA A 572 9.92 -4.60 7.73
CA ALA A 572 9.97 -4.93 6.31
C ALA A 572 10.66 -3.82 5.50
N TYR A 573 11.45 -4.21 4.51
CA TYR A 573 12.14 -3.30 3.59
C TYR A 573 12.12 -3.82 2.15
N VAL A 574 12.02 -2.90 1.19
CA VAL A 574 12.15 -3.18 -0.25
C VAL A 574 13.15 -2.21 -0.87
N GLU A 575 14.03 -2.71 -1.74
CA GLU A 575 15.06 -1.90 -2.42
C GLU A 575 14.49 -0.95 -3.48
N CYS A 576 13.26 -1.17 -3.95
CA CYS A 576 12.64 -0.47 -5.07
C CYS A 576 13.50 -0.54 -6.35
N GLN A 577 14.12 -1.68 -6.63
CA GLN A 577 15.01 -1.88 -7.77
C GLN A 577 14.77 -3.21 -8.50
N GLY A 578 15.25 -3.28 -9.73
CA GLY A 578 15.12 -4.45 -10.59
C GLY A 578 13.87 -4.44 -11.46
N ASP A 579 13.58 -5.61 -12.03
CA ASP A 579 12.53 -5.83 -13.03
C ASP A 579 11.15 -5.35 -12.56
N ARG A 580 10.45 -4.66 -13.46
CA ARG A 580 9.23 -3.88 -13.20
C ARG A 580 7.96 -4.57 -13.70
N LEU A 581 8.08 -5.82 -14.10
CA LEU A 581 7.01 -6.59 -14.71
C LEU A 581 6.43 -7.62 -13.75
N HIS A 582 5.12 -7.80 -13.84
CA HIS A 582 4.41 -8.86 -13.15
C HIS A 582 4.76 -10.25 -13.70
N ARG A 583 4.99 -11.21 -12.81
CA ARG A 583 5.22 -12.63 -13.12
C ARG A 583 3.99 -13.45 -12.72
N LEU A 584 3.51 -14.28 -13.64
CA LEU A 584 2.39 -15.19 -13.34
C LEU A 584 2.87 -16.31 -12.41
N HIS A 585 2.26 -16.39 -11.23
CA HIS A 585 2.51 -17.44 -10.25
C HIS A 585 1.80 -18.75 -10.64
N VAL A 586 2.42 -19.49 -11.56
CA VAL A 586 2.05 -20.88 -11.91
C VAL A 586 3.03 -21.90 -11.34
N ASP A 587 4.10 -21.43 -10.70
CA ASP A 587 5.11 -22.22 -10.00
C ASP A 587 5.13 -21.77 -8.53
N PRO A 588 4.78 -22.65 -7.56
CA PRO A 588 4.76 -22.29 -6.15
C PRO A 588 6.14 -21.90 -5.59
N THR A 589 7.23 -22.19 -6.31
CA THR A 589 8.59 -21.83 -5.90
C THR A 589 8.99 -20.40 -6.27
N GLN A 590 8.17 -19.70 -7.06
CA GLN A 590 8.47 -18.33 -7.53
C GLN A 590 7.30 -17.39 -7.28
N GLY A 591 7.52 -16.26 -6.61
CA GLY A 591 6.49 -15.25 -6.44
C GLY A 591 6.27 -14.36 -7.67
N HIS A 592 5.54 -13.28 -7.48
CA HIS A 592 4.98 -12.47 -8.56
C HIS A 592 5.93 -11.39 -9.10
N TRP A 593 7.05 -11.14 -8.42
CA TRP A 593 7.87 -9.95 -8.65
C TRP A 593 9.37 -10.28 -8.64
N HIS A 594 10.17 -9.30 -9.04
CA HIS A 594 11.62 -9.32 -8.81
C HIS A 594 11.93 -9.18 -7.31
N GLU A 595 12.97 -9.83 -6.81
CA GLU A 595 13.34 -9.83 -5.39
C GLU A 595 13.56 -8.43 -4.82
N GLY A 596 14.17 -7.52 -5.58
CA GLY A 596 14.33 -6.09 -5.22
C GLY A 596 13.05 -5.24 -5.34
N ARG A 597 11.92 -5.84 -5.75
CA ARG A 597 10.57 -5.27 -5.78
C ARG A 597 9.63 -5.96 -4.80
N CYS A 598 10.16 -6.81 -3.92
CA CYS A 598 9.44 -7.43 -2.84
C CYS A 598 9.87 -6.82 -1.50
N TYR A 599 8.92 -6.64 -0.60
CA TYR A 599 9.26 -6.47 0.81
C TYR A 599 9.89 -7.76 1.36
N HIS A 600 10.97 -7.61 2.12
CA HIS A 600 11.59 -8.69 2.90
C HIS A 600 11.63 -8.31 4.37
N VAL A 601 11.54 -9.30 5.25
CA VAL A 601 11.62 -9.09 6.70
C VAL A 601 13.07 -9.04 7.14
N PHE A 602 13.39 -8.06 7.98
CA PHE A 602 14.69 -7.84 8.61
C PHE A 602 14.54 -7.79 10.13
N SER A 603 15.64 -8.05 10.84
CA SER A 603 15.78 -7.75 12.26
C SER A 603 16.99 -6.87 12.54
N VAL A 604 16.92 -6.03 13.57
CA VAL A 604 18.05 -5.22 14.04
C VAL A 604 17.90 -4.92 15.53
N ASN A 605 19.00 -4.64 16.23
CA ASN A 605 18.93 -4.07 17.57
C ASN A 605 18.59 -2.56 17.50
N LEU A 606 17.97 -2.04 18.55
CA LEU A 606 17.57 -0.63 18.70
C LEU A 606 18.76 0.36 18.61
N ASP A 607 19.97 -0.12 18.89
CA ASP A 607 21.22 0.62 18.76
C ASP A 607 21.81 0.59 17.33
N GLY A 608 21.19 -0.13 16.40
CA GLY A 608 21.63 -0.29 15.01
C GLY A 608 22.57 -1.48 14.77
N SER A 609 22.92 -2.25 15.79
CA SER A 609 23.75 -3.46 15.63
C SER A 609 22.93 -4.67 15.16
N ASP A 610 23.62 -5.70 14.66
CA ASP A 610 23.02 -7.00 14.26
C ASP A 610 21.89 -6.90 13.22
N LEU A 611 22.04 -6.00 12.23
CA LEU A 611 21.10 -5.90 11.12
C LEU A 611 21.17 -7.16 10.23
N ARG A 612 20.09 -7.92 10.19
CA ARG A 612 19.96 -9.19 9.46
C ARG A 612 18.76 -9.20 8.55
N MET A 613 18.94 -9.79 7.37
CA MET A 613 17.87 -10.17 6.45
C MET A 613 17.33 -11.54 6.87
N LEU A 614 16.04 -11.64 7.17
CA LEU A 614 15.37 -12.87 7.64
C LEU A 614 14.67 -13.60 6.50
N THR A 615 14.12 -12.89 5.52
CA THR A 615 13.53 -13.47 4.32
C THR A 615 14.19 -12.92 3.05
N ASP A 616 14.13 -13.70 1.97
CA ASP A 616 14.57 -13.30 0.62
C ASP A 616 13.74 -14.05 -0.44
N GLY A 617 13.86 -13.62 -1.69
CA GLY A 617 13.24 -14.23 -2.85
C GLY A 617 12.21 -13.34 -3.53
N THR A 618 11.26 -13.94 -4.24
CA THR A 618 10.35 -13.25 -5.16
C THR A 618 8.95 -13.01 -4.58
N PHE A 619 8.83 -13.07 -3.25
CA PHE A 619 7.57 -12.91 -2.49
C PHE A 619 7.65 -11.66 -1.62
N ASN A 620 6.57 -10.88 -1.53
CA ASN A 620 6.44 -9.88 -0.48
C ASN A 620 6.21 -10.58 0.86
N ASP A 621 7.12 -10.34 1.81
CA ASP A 621 7.05 -10.75 3.20
C ASP A 621 7.07 -9.47 4.07
N PHE A 622 5.99 -9.23 4.84
CA PHE A 622 5.80 -7.97 5.57
C PHE A 622 4.95 -8.12 6.84
N ASP A 623 4.74 -7.02 7.57
CA ASP A 623 4.07 -6.99 8.89
C ASP A 623 4.59 -8.04 9.89
N PRO A 624 5.90 -8.07 10.21
CA PRO A 624 6.41 -8.97 11.24
C PRO A 624 5.80 -8.66 12.61
N CYS A 625 5.56 -9.71 13.40
CA CYS A 625 5.02 -9.63 14.75
C CYS A 625 5.72 -10.66 15.66
N TRP A 626 6.33 -10.20 16.77
CA TRP A 626 6.96 -11.08 17.74
C TRP A 626 5.92 -11.87 18.55
N LEU A 627 6.00 -13.20 18.44
CA LEU A 627 5.14 -14.12 19.18
C LEU A 627 5.73 -14.44 20.57
N PRO A 628 4.88 -14.72 21.58
CA PRO A 628 5.35 -15.02 22.93
C PRO A 628 6.13 -16.35 23.04
N ASN A 629 6.07 -17.21 22.02
CA ASN A 629 6.89 -18.43 21.90
C ASN A 629 8.29 -18.16 21.29
N GLY A 630 8.64 -16.91 21.01
CA GLY A 630 9.93 -16.51 20.43
C GLY A 630 10.01 -16.60 18.91
N ARG A 631 8.93 -16.99 18.22
CA ARG A 631 8.83 -16.96 16.76
C ARG A 631 8.34 -15.60 16.26
N ILE A 632 8.34 -15.40 14.94
CA ILE A 632 7.85 -14.19 14.27
C ILE A 632 6.70 -14.58 13.34
N ALA A 633 5.50 -14.05 13.56
CA ALA A 633 4.41 -14.11 12.58
C ALA A 633 4.56 -13.00 11.55
N PHE A 634 4.12 -13.22 10.31
CA PHE A 634 4.19 -12.22 9.24
C PHE A 634 3.21 -12.54 8.10
N MET A 635 3.00 -11.61 7.17
CA MET A 635 2.19 -11.80 5.97
C MET A 635 3.09 -12.14 4.77
N SER A 636 2.69 -13.13 3.97
CA SER A 636 3.49 -13.58 2.82
C SER A 636 2.66 -13.98 1.60
N GLU A 637 3.15 -13.65 0.41
CA GLU A 637 2.62 -14.12 -0.88
C GLU A 637 2.95 -15.59 -1.21
N ARG A 638 3.71 -16.30 -0.35
CA ARG A 638 4.19 -17.67 -0.63
C ARG A 638 3.08 -18.70 -0.85
N ARG A 639 1.86 -18.43 -0.38
CA ARG A 639 0.70 -19.30 -0.65
C ARG A 639 0.33 -19.30 -2.13
N GLY A 640 0.67 -18.22 -2.83
CA GLY A 640 0.35 -17.97 -4.23
C GLY A 640 -1.07 -17.46 -4.42
N GLY A 641 -1.49 -17.34 -5.69
CA GLY A 641 -2.86 -17.00 -6.07
C GLY A 641 -3.19 -15.51 -6.10
N TYR A 642 -4.42 -15.20 -6.50
CA TYR A 642 -4.89 -13.84 -6.78
C TYR A 642 -6.27 -13.56 -6.18
N LEU A 643 -6.50 -12.28 -5.90
CA LEU A 643 -7.81 -11.74 -5.59
C LEU A 643 -8.77 -11.82 -6.79
N ARG A 644 -10.07 -11.95 -6.50
CA ARG A 644 -11.16 -12.12 -7.49
C ARG A 644 -11.74 -10.83 -8.09
N CYS A 645 -11.45 -9.65 -7.53
CA CYS A 645 -12.08 -8.36 -7.86
C CYS A 645 -11.41 -7.56 -9.00
N GLY A 646 -11.27 -8.15 -10.19
CA GLY A 646 -11.11 -7.39 -11.43
C GLY A 646 -9.73 -6.79 -11.74
N ARG A 647 -8.63 -7.25 -11.15
CA ARG A 647 -7.27 -6.72 -11.40
C ARG A 647 -6.14 -7.69 -11.02
N THR A 648 -4.91 -7.34 -11.39
CA THR A 648 -3.71 -8.11 -11.00
C THR A 648 -3.33 -7.80 -9.54
N CYS A 649 -3.85 -8.60 -8.61
CA CYS A 649 -3.69 -8.41 -7.18
C CYS A 649 -3.38 -9.75 -6.51
N PRO A 650 -2.09 -10.10 -6.32
CA PRO A 650 -1.66 -11.29 -5.59
C PRO A 650 -2.22 -11.39 -4.17
N THR A 651 -2.23 -12.62 -3.64
CA THR A 651 -2.73 -12.89 -2.30
C THR A 651 -1.58 -13.10 -1.32
N TYR A 652 -1.64 -12.45 -0.16
CA TYR A 652 -0.77 -12.73 0.98
C TYR A 652 -1.60 -13.24 2.17
N THR A 653 -1.07 -14.25 2.88
CA THR A 653 -1.72 -14.88 4.05
C THR A 653 -0.76 -14.94 5.24
N LEU A 654 -1.26 -15.38 6.39
CA LEU A 654 -0.49 -15.49 7.64
C LEU A 654 0.54 -16.65 7.61
N TYR A 655 1.78 -16.34 7.98
CA TYR A 655 2.91 -17.24 8.15
C TYR A 655 3.58 -17.03 9.52
N ASP A 656 4.45 -17.97 9.91
CA ASP A 656 5.45 -17.73 10.94
C ASP A 656 6.84 -18.25 10.54
N MET A 657 7.86 -17.82 11.28
CA MET A 657 9.23 -18.31 11.16
C MET A 657 9.94 -18.27 12.51
N ALA A 658 11.05 -19.01 12.63
CA ALA A 658 11.97 -18.87 13.74
C ALA A 658 12.59 -17.46 13.75
N ALA A 659 13.06 -17.00 14.91
CA ALA A 659 13.61 -15.65 15.08
C ALA A 659 14.83 -15.34 14.20
N ASP A 660 15.49 -16.36 13.67
CA ASP A 660 16.65 -16.27 12.78
C ASP A 660 16.28 -16.31 11.28
N GLY A 661 14.99 -16.40 10.95
CA GLY A 661 14.48 -16.47 9.57
C GLY A 661 14.27 -17.89 9.04
N ASN A 662 14.66 -18.93 9.79
CA ASN A 662 14.46 -20.32 9.38
C ASN A 662 13.03 -20.82 9.64
N GLU A 663 12.71 -22.01 9.13
CA GLU A 663 11.45 -22.71 9.42
C GLU A 663 10.19 -21.91 9.11
N VAL A 664 10.12 -21.29 7.94
CA VAL A 664 8.94 -20.57 7.47
C VAL A 664 7.76 -21.54 7.30
N ASN A 665 6.65 -21.30 8.00
CA ASN A 665 5.42 -22.10 7.91
C ASN A 665 4.24 -21.28 7.41
N CYS A 666 3.45 -21.86 6.51
CA CYS A 666 2.11 -21.35 6.22
C CYS A 666 1.18 -21.64 7.40
N LEU A 667 0.64 -20.60 8.02
CA LEU A 667 -0.35 -20.73 9.11
C LEU A 667 -1.78 -20.66 8.59
N SER A 668 -2.01 -19.95 7.49
CA SER A 668 -3.33 -19.73 6.91
C SER A 668 -3.41 -20.09 5.44
N PHE A 669 -4.35 -20.97 5.12
CA PHE A 669 -4.59 -21.50 3.77
C PHE A 669 -5.74 -20.80 3.03
N HIS A 670 -6.19 -19.64 3.52
CA HIS A 670 -7.29 -18.91 2.90
C HIS A 670 -6.90 -18.32 1.54
N GLU A 671 -7.83 -18.30 0.60
CA GLU A 671 -7.62 -17.88 -0.79
C GLU A 671 -7.44 -16.37 -1.03
N THR A 672 -7.57 -15.53 -0.02
CA THR A 672 -7.66 -14.05 -0.10
C THR A 672 -6.79 -13.40 0.97
N ASN A 673 -6.67 -12.07 0.87
CA ASN A 673 -5.67 -11.32 1.63
C ASN A 673 -5.98 -11.25 3.14
N GLU A 674 -4.92 -11.30 3.94
CA GLU A 674 -4.92 -11.13 5.40
C GLU A 674 -3.90 -10.04 5.80
N TRP A 675 -4.08 -9.36 6.93
CA TRP A 675 -3.27 -8.18 7.30
C TRP A 675 -2.94 -8.07 8.79
N ASN A 676 -1.83 -7.37 9.06
CA ASN A 676 -1.45 -6.80 10.34
C ASN A 676 -1.60 -7.76 11.54
N PRO A 677 -0.83 -8.86 11.61
CA PRO A 677 -0.85 -9.72 12.77
C PRO A 677 -0.37 -8.96 14.03
N SER A 678 -1.02 -9.23 15.15
CA SER A 678 -0.63 -8.79 16.49
C SER A 678 -0.94 -9.88 17.51
N VAL A 679 -0.59 -9.69 18.79
CA VAL A 679 -0.82 -10.68 19.85
C VAL A 679 -1.90 -10.21 20.82
N THR A 680 -2.84 -11.09 21.13
CA THR A 680 -3.86 -10.86 22.17
C THR A 680 -3.29 -11.01 23.58
N ASN A 681 -3.95 -10.45 24.59
CA ASN A 681 -3.52 -10.58 25.99
C ASN A 681 -3.51 -12.03 26.51
N ASP A 682 -4.21 -12.95 25.82
CA ASP A 682 -4.25 -14.38 26.12
C ASP A 682 -3.36 -15.24 25.20
N GLY A 683 -2.45 -14.62 24.43
CA GLY A 683 -1.39 -15.33 23.71
C GLY A 683 -1.82 -15.97 22.40
N ARG A 684 -2.83 -15.42 21.72
CA ARG A 684 -3.25 -15.79 20.36
C ARG A 684 -2.79 -14.74 19.35
N ILE A 685 -2.74 -15.13 18.08
CA ILE A 685 -2.49 -14.22 16.97
C ILE A 685 -3.83 -13.58 16.58
N LEU A 686 -3.91 -12.25 16.60
CA LEU A 686 -4.99 -11.42 16.07
C LEU A 686 -4.57 -10.88 14.70
N TYR A 687 -5.43 -10.93 13.70
CA TYR A 687 -5.15 -10.43 12.35
C TYR A 687 -6.46 -10.08 11.63
N THR A 688 -6.40 -9.30 10.56
CA THR A 688 -7.58 -9.03 9.73
C THR A 688 -7.59 -9.96 8.53
N ARG A 689 -8.77 -10.45 8.15
CA ARG A 689 -8.95 -11.33 6.98
C ARG A 689 -10.07 -10.81 6.09
N TRP A 690 -9.89 -10.95 4.79
CA TRP A 690 -10.92 -10.72 3.79
C TRP A 690 -11.77 -11.98 3.51
N ASP A 691 -12.77 -12.30 4.35
CA ASP A 691 -13.57 -13.54 4.20
C ASP A 691 -14.59 -13.46 3.04
N TYR A 692 -14.09 -13.59 1.82
CA TYR A 692 -14.78 -13.19 0.60
C TYR A 692 -15.54 -14.33 -0.12
N VAL A 693 -15.86 -15.45 0.53
CA VAL A 693 -16.45 -16.62 -0.15
C VAL A 693 -17.93 -16.41 -0.48
N ASP A 694 -18.24 -16.22 -1.77
CA ASP A 694 -19.57 -15.91 -2.31
C ASP A 694 -20.23 -14.64 -1.74
N ARG A 695 -19.49 -13.77 -1.07
CA ARG A 695 -19.98 -12.50 -0.49
C ARG A 695 -19.76 -11.33 -1.43
N PHE A 696 -20.09 -10.11 -1.00
CA PHE A 696 -19.72 -8.87 -1.69
C PHE A 696 -18.31 -8.41 -1.29
N GLY A 697 -17.53 -7.89 -2.24
CA GLY A 697 -16.09 -7.62 -2.09
C GLY A 697 -15.75 -6.65 -0.97
N CYS A 698 -16.58 -5.63 -0.72
CA CYS A 698 -16.20 -4.58 0.23
C CYS A 698 -16.55 -4.87 1.70
N THR A 699 -17.35 -5.89 2.03
CA THR A 699 -18.00 -6.00 3.37
C THR A 699 -17.38 -7.02 4.32
N ALA A 700 -16.29 -7.70 3.94
CA ALA A 700 -15.81 -8.89 4.64
C ALA A 700 -14.39 -8.76 5.21
N HIS A 701 -13.95 -7.56 5.63
CA HIS A 701 -12.62 -7.34 6.20
C HIS A 701 -12.73 -7.07 7.70
N HIS A 702 -12.66 -8.14 8.50
CA HIS A 702 -12.88 -8.06 9.95
C HIS A 702 -11.79 -8.84 10.70
N PRO A 703 -11.63 -8.62 12.01
CA PRO A 703 -10.61 -9.30 12.80
C PRO A 703 -10.92 -10.77 13.01
N TRP A 704 -9.85 -11.56 13.06
CA TRP A 704 -9.79 -12.99 13.34
C TRP A 704 -8.71 -13.27 14.37
N ILE A 705 -8.87 -14.39 15.06
CA ILE A 705 -7.91 -14.91 16.01
C ILE A 705 -7.55 -16.34 15.64
N THR A 706 -6.29 -16.71 15.84
CA THR A 706 -5.80 -18.07 15.70
C THR A 706 -4.75 -18.37 16.77
N THR A 707 -4.47 -19.64 17.00
CA THR A 707 -3.41 -20.02 17.95
C THR A 707 -2.03 -19.80 17.34
N LEU A 708 -0.96 -19.86 18.15
CA LEU A 708 0.40 -19.52 17.70
C LEU A 708 0.91 -20.42 16.56
N ASP A 709 0.33 -21.61 16.39
CA ASP A 709 0.60 -22.56 15.31
C ASP A 709 -0.44 -22.49 14.18
N GLY A 710 -1.34 -21.51 14.18
CA GLY A 710 -2.33 -21.32 13.13
C GLY A 710 -3.57 -22.20 13.21
N ALA A 711 -3.72 -23.02 14.26
CA ALA A 711 -4.91 -23.86 14.46
C ALA A 711 -6.12 -23.06 15.00
N ASP A 712 -7.32 -23.56 14.75
CA ASP A 712 -8.60 -23.01 15.24
C ASP A 712 -8.82 -21.51 14.92
N SER A 713 -8.64 -21.13 13.65
CA SER A 713 -8.89 -19.77 13.16
C SER A 713 -10.38 -19.39 13.30
N ARG A 714 -10.70 -18.32 14.04
CA ARG A 714 -12.08 -17.83 14.26
C ARG A 714 -12.19 -16.32 14.05
N ALA A 715 -13.25 -15.86 13.39
CA ALA A 715 -13.57 -14.42 13.36
C ALA A 715 -13.78 -13.93 14.80
N VAL A 716 -13.48 -12.67 15.11
CA VAL A 716 -13.84 -12.04 16.38
C VAL A 716 -15.30 -11.58 16.32
N HIS A 717 -15.65 -10.81 15.29
CA HIS A 717 -17.02 -10.33 15.02
C HIS A 717 -17.15 -9.94 13.54
N GLY A 718 -18.32 -9.41 13.16
CA GLY A 718 -18.54 -8.69 11.92
C GLY A 718 -18.84 -9.58 10.71
N ASN A 719 -19.24 -10.82 10.91
CA ASN A 719 -19.33 -11.77 9.80
C ASN A 719 -20.52 -11.50 8.85
N PHE A 720 -21.57 -10.80 9.31
CA PHE A 720 -22.79 -10.58 8.50
C PHE A 720 -23.27 -9.14 8.46
N ALA A 721 -22.35 -8.19 8.63
CA ALA A 721 -22.73 -6.80 8.78
C ALA A 721 -22.88 -6.06 7.44
N PRO A 722 -23.97 -5.28 7.24
CA PRO A 722 -24.15 -4.48 6.03
C PRO A 722 -23.11 -3.37 5.88
N ARG A 723 -22.63 -3.16 4.65
CA ARG A 723 -21.60 -2.17 4.30
C ARG A 723 -21.79 -0.79 4.95
N ASN A 724 -22.97 -0.20 4.78
CA ASN A 724 -23.22 1.19 5.18
C ASN A 724 -23.40 1.38 6.70
N SER A 725 -23.45 0.29 7.45
CA SER A 725 -23.68 0.31 8.90
C SER A 725 -22.39 0.26 9.73
N ARG A 726 -21.23 0.02 9.11
CA ARG A 726 -19.95 -0.20 9.81
C ARG A 726 -18.74 0.20 8.94
N PRO A 727 -17.50 0.08 9.45
CA PRO A 727 -16.31 0.21 8.62
C PRO A 727 -16.27 -0.82 7.48
N ASP A 728 -15.83 -0.42 6.28
CA ASP A 728 -15.55 -1.38 5.20
C ASP A 728 -14.40 -2.34 5.59
N MET A 729 -13.45 -1.83 6.38
CA MET A 729 -12.33 -2.59 6.93
C MET A 729 -11.98 -2.19 8.37
N GLU A 730 -11.61 -3.18 9.17
CA GLU A 730 -11.01 -3.00 10.49
C GLU A 730 -9.56 -3.53 10.44
N LEU A 731 -8.57 -2.63 10.49
CA LEU A 731 -7.15 -2.93 10.28
C LEU A 731 -6.29 -2.45 11.45
N ASP A 732 -5.01 -2.87 11.50
CA ASP A 732 -4.08 -2.58 12.59
C ASP A 732 -4.65 -2.91 13.98
N CYS A 733 -5.40 -4.01 14.09
CA CYS A 733 -6.07 -4.42 15.31
C CYS A 733 -5.05 -4.76 16.41
N ARG A 734 -5.15 -4.14 17.59
CA ARG A 734 -4.26 -4.39 18.75
C ARG A 734 -5.06 -4.56 20.04
N ALA A 735 -4.61 -5.48 20.90
CA ALA A 735 -5.19 -5.64 22.23
C ALA A 735 -4.95 -4.43 23.11
N ILE A 736 -6.00 -3.97 23.79
CA ILE A 736 -5.91 -2.98 24.85
C ILE A 736 -5.29 -3.68 26.08
N PRO A 737 -4.20 -3.15 26.67
CA PRO A 737 -3.51 -3.81 27.77
C PRO A 737 -4.44 -4.18 28.93
N GLY A 738 -4.41 -5.45 29.35
CA GLY A 738 -5.18 -5.94 30.51
C GLY A 738 -6.67 -6.19 30.27
N GLU A 739 -7.15 -6.11 29.02
CA GLU A 739 -8.58 -6.25 28.68
C GLU A 739 -8.82 -7.24 27.54
N ASN A 740 -10.05 -7.72 27.38
CA ASN A 740 -10.45 -8.53 26.22
C ASN A 740 -10.88 -7.68 25.01
N ARG A 741 -10.46 -6.41 24.93
CA ARG A 741 -10.88 -5.45 23.90
C ARG A 741 -9.75 -5.10 22.95
N PHE A 742 -10.11 -4.64 21.76
CA PHE A 742 -9.16 -4.24 20.73
C PHE A 742 -9.36 -2.78 20.31
N ILE A 743 -8.28 -2.10 19.95
CA ILE A 743 -8.34 -0.88 19.13
C ILE A 743 -8.07 -1.25 17.68
N ALA A 744 -8.75 -0.60 16.74
CA ALA A 744 -8.57 -0.80 15.30
C ALA A 744 -8.71 0.51 14.52
N THR A 745 -8.15 0.51 13.31
CA THR A 745 -8.33 1.55 12.30
C THR A 745 -9.49 1.16 11.38
N ALA A 746 -10.54 1.98 11.33
CA ALA A 746 -11.66 1.84 10.42
C ALA A 746 -11.29 2.42 9.03
N ALA A 747 -10.82 1.57 8.14
CA ALA A 747 -10.19 1.94 6.86
C ALA A 747 -11.12 1.73 5.62
N PRO A 748 -10.87 2.42 4.50
CA PRO A 748 -11.56 2.23 3.22
C PRO A 748 -11.10 0.98 2.46
N HIS A 749 -11.94 0.50 1.54
CA HIS A 749 -11.59 -0.57 0.61
C HIS A 749 -10.68 -0.12 -0.55
N HIS A 750 -11.01 0.98 -1.21
CA HIS A 750 -10.31 1.53 -2.38
C HIS A 750 -9.30 2.63 -2.03
N SER A 751 -8.69 2.61 -0.84
CA SER A 751 -7.57 3.48 -0.47
C SER A 751 -6.58 2.79 0.48
N GLN A 752 -5.80 3.54 1.26
CA GLN A 752 -4.77 2.99 2.15
C GLN A 752 -5.32 2.80 3.59
N CYS A 753 -4.54 2.15 4.46
CA CYS A 753 -4.94 1.74 5.81
C CYS A 753 -5.05 2.89 6.82
N PHE A 754 -5.88 3.90 6.52
CA PHE A 754 -6.12 5.06 7.37
C PHE A 754 -7.60 5.43 7.39
N GLY A 755 -8.09 5.95 8.51
CA GLY A 755 -9.48 6.30 8.71
C GLY A 755 -9.76 6.78 10.12
N SER A 756 -10.89 6.39 10.73
CA SER A 756 -11.17 6.70 12.13
C SER A 756 -10.69 5.58 13.05
N LEU A 757 -10.50 5.89 14.34
CA LEU A 757 -10.18 4.89 15.36
C LEU A 757 -11.46 4.36 15.99
N VAL A 758 -11.54 3.05 16.14
CA VAL A 758 -12.65 2.35 16.78
C VAL A 758 -12.15 1.36 17.83
N MET A 759 -12.94 1.17 18.88
CA MET A 759 -12.75 0.11 19.85
C MET A 759 -13.71 -1.04 19.54
N ILE A 760 -13.23 -2.26 19.68
CA ILE A 760 -13.96 -3.51 19.47
C ILE A 760 -14.05 -4.24 20.81
N ASP A 761 -15.26 -4.58 21.23
CA ASP A 761 -15.55 -5.35 22.44
C ASP A 761 -16.15 -6.72 22.06
N PRO A 762 -15.34 -7.80 22.05
CA PRO A 762 -15.78 -9.15 21.73
C PRO A 762 -16.72 -9.76 22.78
N ASP A 763 -16.88 -9.15 23.96
CA ASP A 763 -17.81 -9.64 24.98
C ASP A 763 -19.23 -9.11 24.73
N VAL A 764 -19.39 -8.14 23.83
CA VAL A 764 -20.70 -7.59 23.43
C VAL A 764 -21.26 -8.40 22.26
N PRO A 765 -22.51 -8.90 22.35
CA PRO A 765 -23.15 -9.60 21.25
C PRO A 765 -23.09 -8.85 19.92
N ASP A 766 -22.64 -9.54 18.89
CA ASP A 766 -22.59 -9.02 17.53
C ASP A 766 -24.01 -8.92 16.96
N ASP A 767 -24.43 -7.68 16.65
CA ASP A 767 -25.74 -7.34 16.09
C ASP A 767 -25.69 -7.16 14.56
N ASP A 768 -24.60 -7.60 13.92
CA ASP A 768 -24.27 -7.34 12.52
C ASP A 768 -24.17 -5.84 12.20
N ALA A 769 -23.90 -4.99 13.18
CA ALA A 769 -23.78 -3.55 12.99
C ALA A 769 -22.67 -3.00 13.92
N MET A 770 -23.00 -1.99 14.71
CA MET A 770 -22.06 -1.31 15.61
C MET A 770 -22.14 -1.83 17.04
N GLY A 771 -22.90 -2.89 17.33
CA GLY A 771 -23.05 -3.47 18.68
C GLY A 771 -21.72 -3.61 19.41
N PRO A 772 -20.76 -4.39 18.88
CA PRO A 772 -19.44 -4.59 19.48
C PRO A 772 -18.44 -3.45 19.18
N ILE A 773 -18.84 -2.40 18.45
CA ILE A 773 -17.92 -1.35 17.99
C ILE A 773 -18.29 0.00 18.61
N ARG A 774 -17.30 0.75 19.09
CA ARG A 774 -17.48 2.15 19.50
C ARG A 774 -16.45 3.06 18.83
N ARG A 775 -16.87 4.27 18.45
CA ARG A 775 -16.00 5.27 17.84
C ARG A 775 -15.18 5.98 18.91
N ILE A 776 -13.85 5.91 18.76
CA ILE A 776 -12.92 6.70 19.59
C ILE A 776 -12.78 8.11 19.00
N THR A 777 -12.76 8.23 17.67
CA THR A 777 -12.69 9.51 16.95
C THR A 777 -13.98 9.75 16.15
N PRO A 778 -15.11 10.11 16.81
CA PRO A 778 -16.42 10.21 16.18
C PRO A 778 -16.54 11.36 15.15
N GLU A 779 -15.64 12.34 15.17
CA GLU A 779 -15.59 13.46 14.23
C GLU A 779 -15.30 13.00 12.79
N VAL A 780 -14.61 11.87 12.62
CA VAL A 780 -14.32 11.29 11.30
C VAL A 780 -15.28 10.13 11.03
N GLY A 781 -16.15 10.28 10.04
CA GLY A 781 -16.97 9.18 9.52
C GLY A 781 -16.11 8.03 8.99
N PHE A 782 -16.69 6.85 8.76
CA PHE A 782 -15.93 5.77 8.11
C PHE A 782 -15.64 6.13 6.64
N PRO A 783 -14.38 6.02 6.19
CA PRO A 783 -14.03 6.20 4.77
C PRO A 783 -14.86 5.26 3.88
N GLU A 784 -15.27 5.76 2.70
CA GLU A 784 -16.17 5.11 1.73
C GLU A 784 -17.60 4.82 2.19
N SER A 785 -17.81 4.06 3.26
CA SER A 785 -19.15 3.66 3.69
C SER A 785 -19.97 4.83 4.25
N GLN A 786 -19.29 5.86 4.76
CA GLN A 786 -19.92 7.05 5.38
C GLN A 786 -19.30 8.37 4.92
N GLY A 787 -18.47 8.36 3.86
CA GLY A 787 -17.84 9.56 3.31
C GLY A 787 -16.73 10.15 4.18
N GLY A 788 -16.18 9.38 5.12
CA GLY A 788 -15.05 9.78 5.97
C GLY A 788 -13.74 10.05 5.22
N THR A 789 -12.71 10.42 5.99
CA THR A 789 -11.37 10.75 5.49
C THR A 789 -10.30 9.89 6.16
N GLU A 790 -9.16 9.72 5.50
CA GLU A 790 -8.01 8.90 5.94
C GLU A 790 -7.18 9.61 7.03
N THR A 791 -7.81 9.95 8.15
CA THR A 791 -7.29 10.94 9.11
C THR A 791 -6.38 10.35 10.18
N TYR A 792 -6.67 9.15 10.68
CA TYR A 792 -5.91 8.42 11.69
C TYR A 792 -5.45 7.06 11.19
N GLY A 793 -4.47 6.46 11.85
CA GLY A 793 -4.16 5.05 11.68
C GLY A 793 -3.14 4.54 12.69
N GLN A 794 -2.96 3.22 12.71
CA GLN A 794 -1.86 2.55 13.42
C GLN A 794 -1.78 2.92 14.90
N ALA A 795 -2.92 2.88 15.59
CA ALA A 795 -2.99 3.20 17.01
C ALA A 795 -2.29 2.14 17.86
N TYR A 796 -1.39 2.58 18.74
CA TYR A 796 -0.78 1.78 19.80
C TYR A 796 -1.46 2.11 21.14
N PRO A 797 -2.24 1.19 21.73
CA PRO A 797 -2.96 1.46 22.97
C PRO A 797 -2.02 1.45 24.19
N LEU A 798 -2.07 2.50 25.00
CA LEU A 798 -1.47 2.54 26.35
C LEU A 798 -2.48 2.09 27.41
N SER A 799 -3.76 2.38 27.18
CA SER A 799 -4.92 1.87 27.91
C SER A 799 -6.16 1.94 27.00
N ARG A 800 -7.36 1.71 27.56
CA ARG A 800 -8.63 1.94 26.84
C ARG A 800 -8.92 3.41 26.50
N ASP A 801 -8.21 4.36 27.09
CA ASP A 801 -8.50 5.79 26.95
C ASP A 801 -7.33 6.58 26.34
N TYR A 802 -6.13 5.99 26.19
CA TYR A 802 -4.91 6.68 25.70
C TYR A 802 -4.18 5.89 24.63
N TYR A 803 -3.84 6.56 23.52
CA TYR A 803 -3.29 5.94 22.32
C TYR A 803 -2.17 6.78 21.71
N LEU A 804 -1.06 6.15 21.30
CA LEU A 804 -0.16 6.76 20.31
C LEU A 804 -0.70 6.45 18.91
N CYS A 805 -0.74 7.39 17.98
CA CYS A 805 -1.18 7.09 16.61
C CYS A 805 -0.57 8.02 15.56
N ALA A 806 -0.72 7.63 14.30
CA ALA A 806 -0.50 8.51 13.15
C ALA A 806 -1.76 9.39 12.95
N TYR A 807 -1.60 10.71 12.79
CA TYR A 807 -2.71 11.65 12.55
C TYR A 807 -2.32 12.82 11.62
N ASP A 808 -3.27 13.25 10.79
CA ASP A 808 -3.16 14.43 9.92
C ASP A 808 -4.45 15.27 9.95
N ALA A 809 -4.42 16.39 10.71
CA ALA A 809 -5.54 17.33 10.79
C ALA A 809 -5.95 17.93 9.44
N ASN A 810 -5.05 17.99 8.45
CA ASN A 810 -5.43 18.47 7.11
C ASN A 810 -6.31 17.46 6.37
N ASN A 811 -6.16 16.16 6.62
CA ASN A 811 -7.03 15.14 6.01
C ASN A 811 -8.47 15.29 6.52
N GLU A 812 -8.66 15.62 7.80
CA GLU A 812 -9.96 15.94 8.40
C GLU A 812 -10.66 17.07 7.62
N LEU A 813 -9.91 18.12 7.29
CA LEU A 813 -10.36 19.26 6.49
C LEU A 813 -10.43 18.98 4.97
N ARG A 814 -10.15 17.75 4.52
CA ARG A 814 -10.01 17.36 3.10
C ARG A 814 -8.99 18.20 2.32
N ARG A 815 -7.95 18.67 3.02
CA ARG A 815 -6.81 19.44 2.49
C ARG A 815 -5.50 18.65 2.54
N GLY A 816 -5.49 17.50 3.22
CA GLY A 816 -4.31 16.69 3.45
C GLY A 816 -4.01 15.71 2.31
N GLY A 817 -2.78 15.21 2.32
CA GLY A 817 -2.29 14.17 1.42
C GLY A 817 -1.68 13.00 2.18
N GLY A 818 -2.08 12.82 3.45
CA GLY A 818 -1.48 11.86 4.39
C GLY A 818 -0.05 12.20 4.77
N ASN A 819 0.18 13.46 5.14
CA ASN A 819 1.39 13.84 5.85
C ASN A 819 1.14 13.56 7.33
N TYR A 820 1.36 12.35 7.80
CA TYR A 820 1.04 11.99 9.19
C TYR A 820 2.13 12.44 10.17
N GLY A 821 1.72 12.89 11.35
CA GLY A 821 2.60 13.05 12.51
C GLY A 821 2.30 12.01 13.58
N ILE A 822 3.17 11.90 14.58
CA ILE A 822 2.98 11.05 15.77
C ILE A 822 2.26 11.87 16.85
N TYR A 823 1.11 11.37 17.32
CA TYR A 823 0.28 12.03 18.32
C TYR A 823 0.01 11.12 19.51
N LEU A 824 -0.20 11.74 20.66
CA LEU A 824 -0.93 11.15 21.78
C LEU A 824 -2.39 11.61 21.69
N VAL A 825 -3.30 10.65 21.56
CA VAL A 825 -4.75 10.87 21.44
C VAL A 825 -5.44 10.20 22.60
N ASP A 826 -6.48 10.85 23.13
CA ASP A 826 -7.35 10.26 24.16
C ASP A 826 -8.79 10.07 23.69
N SER A 827 -9.55 9.30 24.47
CA SER A 827 -10.94 8.96 24.18
C SER A 827 -11.93 10.11 24.36
N TRP A 828 -11.52 11.22 25.00
CA TRP A 828 -12.32 12.44 25.14
C TRP A 828 -12.13 13.40 23.95
N GLY A 829 -11.25 13.07 23.00
CA GLY A 829 -11.03 13.79 21.75
C GLY A 829 -9.89 14.82 21.80
N ASN A 830 -9.03 14.79 22.82
CA ASN A 830 -7.79 15.57 22.83
C ASN A 830 -6.73 14.94 21.93
N LYS A 831 -5.89 15.79 21.36
CA LYS A 831 -4.85 15.43 20.39
C LYS A 831 -3.60 16.24 20.66
N GLU A 832 -2.51 15.57 21.01
CA GLU A 832 -1.25 16.23 21.32
C GLU A 832 -0.14 15.77 20.35
N LEU A 833 0.41 16.70 19.59
CA LEU A 833 1.51 16.42 18.66
C LEU A 833 2.79 16.13 19.46
N LEU A 834 3.39 14.97 19.21
CA LEU A 834 4.70 14.60 19.76
C LEU A 834 5.81 14.93 18.77
N TYR A 835 5.65 14.50 17.52
CA TYR A 835 6.64 14.76 16.46
C TYR A 835 6.01 14.70 15.07
N ARG A 836 6.52 15.55 14.17
CA ARG A 836 6.15 15.55 12.75
C ARG A 836 7.38 15.95 11.94
N ASP A 837 7.65 15.17 10.90
CA ASP A 837 8.54 15.59 9.84
C ASP A 837 7.73 16.35 8.78
N PRO A 838 8.12 17.58 8.41
CA PRO A 838 7.37 18.36 7.43
C PRO A 838 7.45 17.80 5.99
N GLN A 839 8.46 16.99 5.69
CA GLN A 839 8.75 16.50 4.33
C GLN A 839 8.19 15.11 4.05
N ILE A 840 8.00 14.29 5.09
CA ILE A 840 7.58 12.89 4.96
C ILE A 840 6.75 12.43 6.15
N ALA A 841 5.78 11.55 5.90
CA ALA A 841 4.87 11.07 6.93
C ALA A 841 5.57 10.18 7.96
N CYS A 842 5.26 10.41 9.24
CA CYS A 842 5.70 9.59 10.37
C CYS A 842 4.58 8.61 10.76
N MET A 843 4.93 7.33 10.88
CA MET A 843 3.97 6.21 10.97
C MET A 843 4.44 5.16 11.98
N SER A 844 3.51 4.31 12.41
CA SER A 844 3.74 3.15 13.30
C SER A 844 4.45 3.49 14.63
N PRO A 845 3.90 4.40 15.47
CA PRO A 845 4.52 4.71 16.75
C PRO A 845 4.44 3.54 17.73
N ILE A 846 5.59 3.17 18.33
CA ILE A 846 5.72 2.08 19.30
C ILE A 846 6.50 2.58 20.52
N PRO A 847 5.96 2.50 21.75
CA PRO A 847 6.70 2.78 22.98
C PRO A 847 7.91 1.86 23.12
N VAL A 848 9.08 2.44 23.37
CA VAL A 848 10.32 1.68 23.55
C VAL A 848 10.51 1.38 25.04
N ARG A 849 10.00 0.22 25.45
CA ARG A 849 10.18 -0.34 26.79
C ARG A 849 10.07 -1.87 26.76
N PRO A 850 10.71 -2.59 27.69
CA PRO A 850 10.44 -4.00 27.89
C PRO A 850 8.96 -4.22 28.26
N THR A 851 8.36 -5.29 27.76
CA THR A 851 6.99 -5.71 28.06
C THR A 851 6.98 -7.18 28.46
N THR A 852 5.96 -7.60 29.22
CA THR A 852 5.80 -9.02 29.56
C THR A 852 5.12 -9.73 28.40
N PRO A 853 5.70 -10.80 27.83
CA PRO A 853 5.03 -11.57 26.78
C PRO A 853 3.75 -12.21 27.35
N PRO A 854 2.66 -12.24 26.57
CA PRO A 854 1.45 -12.98 26.95
C PRO A 854 1.74 -14.47 27.21
N PRO A 855 0.88 -15.18 27.96
CA PRO A 855 1.05 -16.61 28.21
C PRO A 855 1.06 -17.43 26.91
N THR A 856 1.92 -18.43 26.82
CA THR A 856 2.02 -19.34 25.65
C THR A 856 1.19 -20.63 25.78
N GLY A 857 0.50 -20.81 26.91
CA GLY A 857 -0.26 -22.02 27.23
C GLY A 857 -1.65 -22.07 26.62
N VAL A 858 -2.17 -23.28 26.44
CA VAL A 858 -3.57 -23.51 26.02
C VAL A 858 -4.51 -22.88 27.06
N VAL A 859 -5.32 -21.90 26.66
CA VAL A 859 -6.36 -21.29 27.51
C VAL A 859 -7.19 -22.40 28.17
N ALA A 860 -7.32 -22.37 29.50
CA ALA A 860 -8.04 -23.38 30.28
C ALA A 860 -9.52 -23.44 29.83
N GLY A 861 -9.82 -24.43 28.99
CA GLY A 861 -11.10 -24.58 28.26
C GLY A 861 -10.91 -25.19 26.87
N ALA A 862 -9.77 -24.90 26.23
CA ALA A 862 -9.37 -25.47 24.95
C ALA A 862 -8.85 -26.92 25.06
N ALA A 863 -8.50 -27.40 26.26
CA ALA A 863 -8.00 -28.76 26.49
C ALA A 863 -9.04 -29.89 26.29
N LEU A 864 -10.34 -29.57 26.27
CA LEU A 864 -11.42 -30.56 26.08
C LEU A 864 -11.85 -30.72 24.61
N THR A 865 -11.45 -29.80 23.73
CA THR A 865 -11.82 -29.78 22.29
C THR A 865 -10.64 -29.90 21.34
N ARG A 866 -9.39 -29.98 21.85
CA ARG A 866 -8.17 -29.85 21.04
C ARG A 866 -7.13 -30.90 21.38
N SER A 867 -6.42 -31.34 20.35
CA SER A 867 -5.03 -31.80 20.47
C SER A 867 -4.23 -30.81 19.63
N ALA A 868 -3.16 -30.22 20.19
CA ALA A 868 -2.22 -29.47 19.37
C ALA A 868 -1.77 -30.38 18.21
N PRO A 869 -1.52 -29.85 16.99
CA PRO A 869 -0.76 -30.60 16.01
C PRO A 869 0.50 -31.14 16.70
N GLY A 870 0.91 -32.37 16.37
CA GLY A 870 2.15 -32.92 16.90
C GLY A 870 3.34 -31.99 16.64
N PRO A 871 4.48 -32.17 17.31
CA PRO A 871 5.70 -31.43 16.96
C PRO A 871 5.91 -31.48 15.44
N ARG A 872 6.05 -30.31 14.81
CA ARG A 872 6.26 -30.22 13.37
C ARG A 872 7.66 -30.75 13.06
N ASP A 873 7.74 -31.92 12.44
CA ASP A 873 9.02 -32.50 12.01
C ASP A 873 9.64 -31.75 10.82
N LYS A 874 8.84 -30.96 10.09
CA LYS A 874 9.27 -30.12 8.96
C LYS A 874 8.39 -28.86 8.82
N PRO A 875 8.85 -27.82 8.10
CA PRO A 875 8.02 -26.66 7.81
C PRO A 875 6.82 -27.00 6.91
N THR A 876 5.66 -26.39 7.20
CA THR A 876 4.45 -26.57 6.39
C THR A 876 4.49 -25.66 5.16
N VAL A 877 4.50 -26.26 3.97
CA VAL A 877 4.56 -25.55 2.68
C VAL A 877 3.31 -25.79 1.83
N VAL A 878 3.13 -24.98 0.79
CA VAL A 878 2.02 -25.12 -0.17
C VAL A 878 2.03 -26.52 -0.80
N ASN A 879 0.85 -27.10 -0.97
CA ASN A 879 0.60 -28.47 -1.48
C ASN A 879 1.07 -29.61 -0.57
N ASP A 880 1.49 -29.35 0.68
CA ASP A 880 1.77 -30.42 1.65
C ASP A 880 0.52 -31.28 1.89
N VAL A 881 0.68 -32.60 1.82
CA VAL A 881 -0.38 -33.56 2.05
C VAL A 881 -0.41 -33.95 3.53
N GLY A 882 -1.59 -33.86 4.13
CA GLY A 882 -1.83 -34.30 5.50
C GLY A 882 -3.31 -34.61 5.73
N SER A 883 -3.64 -34.97 6.96
CA SER A 883 -5.02 -35.19 7.39
C SER A 883 -5.23 -34.80 8.84
N GLY A 884 -6.43 -34.37 9.16
CA GLY A 884 -6.86 -34.24 10.55
C GLY A 884 -8.33 -34.62 10.70
N THR A 885 -8.90 -34.32 11.85
CA THR A 885 -10.28 -34.72 12.16
C THR A 885 -11.12 -33.53 12.57
N MET A 886 -12.38 -33.54 12.14
CA MET A 886 -13.38 -32.54 12.52
C MET A 886 -14.59 -33.21 13.15
N ALA A 887 -15.16 -32.56 14.16
CA ALA A 887 -16.44 -32.93 14.75
C ALA A 887 -17.41 -31.74 14.75
N VAL A 888 -18.67 -32.01 14.47
CA VAL A 888 -19.79 -31.09 14.70
C VAL A 888 -20.68 -31.72 15.77
N MET A 889 -20.86 -31.02 16.88
CA MET A 889 -21.58 -31.60 18.03
C MET A 889 -23.07 -31.75 17.74
N ASN A 890 -23.69 -30.73 17.13
CA ASN A 890 -25.07 -30.80 16.66
C ASN A 890 -25.31 -29.87 15.47
N VAL A 891 -25.54 -30.43 14.28
CA VAL A 891 -25.82 -29.64 13.07
C VAL A 891 -27.09 -28.80 13.16
N TYR A 892 -28.07 -29.18 14.00
CA TYR A 892 -29.32 -28.44 14.20
C TYR A 892 -29.16 -27.23 15.11
N ASP A 893 -28.00 -27.08 15.74
CA ASP A 893 -27.67 -25.89 16.50
C ASP A 893 -27.19 -24.77 15.57
N THR A 894 -28.12 -23.97 15.10
CA THR A 894 -27.88 -22.97 14.05
C THR A 894 -28.43 -21.60 14.42
N HIS A 895 -27.82 -20.56 13.86
CA HIS A 895 -28.35 -19.20 13.97
C HIS A 895 -29.67 -19.01 13.20
N ARG A 896 -29.86 -19.70 12.06
CA ARG A 896 -31.12 -19.71 11.31
C ARG A 896 -31.70 -21.11 11.29
N GLN A 897 -32.91 -21.23 11.84
CA GLN A 897 -33.64 -22.50 11.84
C GLN A 897 -33.83 -23.04 10.43
N TRP A 898 -33.76 -24.35 10.32
CA TRP A 898 -34.04 -25.06 9.08
C TRP A 898 -35.54 -25.12 8.82
N PRO A 899 -35.97 -25.38 7.57
CA PRO A 899 -37.37 -25.64 7.29
C PRO A 899 -37.91 -26.77 8.19
N GLU A 900 -39.19 -26.68 8.55
CA GLU A 900 -39.83 -27.67 9.41
C GLU A 900 -39.74 -29.08 8.79
N GLY A 901 -39.37 -30.07 9.62
CA GLY A 901 -39.24 -31.46 9.19
C GLY A 901 -37.98 -31.80 8.41
N THR A 902 -37.09 -30.84 8.13
CA THR A 902 -35.79 -31.11 7.48
C THR A 902 -34.94 -32.05 8.33
N LYS A 903 -34.50 -33.17 7.73
CA LYS A 903 -33.57 -34.11 8.35
C LYS A 903 -32.23 -34.04 7.62
N ILE A 904 -31.18 -33.65 8.32
CA ILE A 904 -29.84 -33.69 7.74
C ILE A 904 -29.22 -35.05 7.97
N THR A 905 -28.77 -35.67 6.87
CA THR A 905 -28.24 -37.03 6.84
C THR A 905 -26.76 -37.08 6.49
N ALA A 906 -26.22 -36.01 5.89
CA ALA A 906 -24.82 -35.91 5.54
C ALA A 906 -24.31 -34.47 5.51
N LEU A 907 -23.00 -34.31 5.65
CA LEU A 907 -22.28 -33.08 5.28
C LEU A 907 -21.51 -33.33 3.99
N ARG A 908 -21.62 -32.41 3.02
CA ARG A 908 -20.74 -32.34 1.85
C ARG A 908 -19.53 -31.49 2.20
N ILE A 909 -18.35 -32.01 1.89
CA ILE A 909 -17.07 -31.33 2.11
C ILE A 909 -16.58 -30.84 0.74
N LEU A 910 -16.31 -29.54 0.65
CA LEU A 910 -15.85 -28.90 -0.57
C LEU A 910 -14.52 -28.20 -0.33
N GLN A 911 -13.59 -28.35 -1.26
CA GLN A 911 -12.37 -27.54 -1.31
C GLN A 911 -12.66 -26.28 -2.14
N VAL A 912 -12.24 -25.11 -1.65
CA VAL A 912 -12.19 -23.87 -2.43
C VAL A 912 -10.76 -23.74 -2.97
N LEU A 913 -10.62 -23.56 -4.28
CA LEU A 913 -9.30 -23.45 -4.90
C LEU A 913 -8.81 -22.01 -4.91
N PRO A 914 -7.51 -21.78 -4.62
CA PRO A 914 -6.86 -20.52 -4.90
C PRO A 914 -6.98 -20.14 -6.38
N MET A 915 -7.23 -18.85 -6.66
CA MET A 915 -7.26 -18.37 -8.02
C MET A 915 -5.83 -18.23 -8.56
N THR A 916 -5.44 -19.05 -9.55
CA THR A 916 -4.06 -19.12 -10.05
C THR A 916 -3.73 -18.13 -11.17
N VAL A 917 -4.73 -17.37 -11.62
CA VAL A 917 -4.58 -16.34 -12.67
C VAL A 917 -5.14 -15.00 -12.17
N PRO A 918 -4.62 -13.85 -12.63
CA PRO A 918 -5.18 -12.55 -12.28
C PRO A 918 -6.66 -12.43 -12.64
N SER A 919 -7.44 -11.83 -11.74
CA SER A 919 -8.78 -11.34 -12.10
C SER A 919 -8.65 -10.10 -12.99
N GLY A 920 -9.72 -9.70 -13.70
CA GLY A 920 -9.67 -8.55 -14.62
C GLY A 920 -9.38 -8.93 -16.07
N GLY A 921 -8.80 -8.02 -16.86
CA GLY A 921 -8.70 -8.15 -18.32
C GLY A 921 -7.83 -9.32 -18.80
N LYS A 922 -6.96 -9.85 -17.93
CA LYS A 922 -6.04 -10.95 -18.23
C LYS A 922 -6.63 -12.35 -17.98
N ARG A 923 -7.82 -12.45 -17.38
CA ARG A 923 -8.43 -13.74 -17.07
C ARG A 923 -8.76 -14.52 -18.36
N PRO A 924 -8.44 -15.82 -18.43
CA PRO A 924 -8.68 -16.60 -19.63
C PRO A 924 -10.17 -16.94 -19.80
N HIS A 925 -10.90 -17.24 -18.73
CA HIS A 925 -12.33 -17.54 -18.77
C HIS A 925 -12.99 -17.24 -17.42
N GLU A 926 -14.32 -17.21 -17.42
CA GLU A 926 -15.11 -17.23 -16.19
C GLU A 926 -15.39 -18.68 -15.81
N THR A 927 -15.21 -19.03 -14.54
CA THR A 927 -15.51 -20.37 -14.00
C THR A 927 -17.00 -20.70 -14.03
N GLY A 928 -17.87 -19.68 -14.05
CA GLY A 928 -19.30 -19.79 -14.23
C GLY A 928 -19.94 -18.41 -14.27
N LYS A 929 -21.27 -18.35 -14.42
CA LYS A 929 -22.00 -17.10 -14.30
C LYS A 929 -21.85 -16.55 -12.88
N ARG A 930 -21.33 -15.33 -12.77
CA ARG A 930 -21.12 -14.64 -11.49
C ARG A 930 -22.40 -14.58 -10.67
N ILE A 931 -22.25 -14.77 -9.36
CA ILE A 931 -23.34 -14.65 -8.40
C ILE A 931 -23.79 -13.18 -8.42
N ALA A 932 -25.10 -12.93 -8.54
CA ALA A 932 -25.63 -11.60 -8.78
C ALA A 932 -25.17 -10.55 -7.74
N LEU A 933 -25.12 -10.96 -6.47
CA LEU A 933 -24.76 -10.13 -5.32
C LEU A 933 -23.23 -9.99 -5.13
N ALA A 934 -22.44 -10.70 -5.94
CA ALA A 934 -20.98 -10.67 -6.01
C ALA A 934 -20.53 -10.45 -7.48
N GLY A 935 -21.30 -9.67 -8.25
CA GLY A 935 -21.16 -9.56 -9.71
C GLY A 935 -19.83 -8.96 -10.19
N ASP A 936 -19.09 -8.33 -9.29
CA ASP A 936 -17.74 -7.83 -9.48
C ASP A 936 -16.66 -8.92 -9.39
N SER A 937 -17.02 -10.16 -9.02
CA SER A 937 -16.05 -11.24 -8.81
C SER A 937 -16.29 -12.53 -9.55
N VAL A 938 -15.18 -13.22 -9.81
CA VAL A 938 -15.15 -14.56 -10.40
C VAL A 938 -15.74 -15.56 -9.40
N VAL A 939 -16.54 -16.51 -9.87
CA VAL A 939 -17.08 -17.58 -9.00
C VAL A 939 -15.92 -18.47 -8.52
N PRO A 940 -15.77 -18.73 -7.21
CA PRO A 940 -14.69 -19.60 -6.73
C PRO A 940 -14.81 -21.01 -7.33
N ALA A 941 -13.72 -21.54 -7.89
CA ALA A 941 -13.64 -22.92 -8.34
C ALA A 941 -13.65 -23.83 -7.11
N ARG A 942 -14.48 -24.86 -7.13
CA ARG A 942 -14.68 -25.74 -5.98
C ARG A 942 -14.77 -27.19 -6.41
N TRP A 943 -14.15 -28.06 -5.62
CA TRP A 943 -14.21 -29.51 -5.83
C TRP A 943 -14.87 -30.19 -4.64
N VAL A 944 -15.63 -31.26 -4.88
CA VAL A 944 -16.33 -32.02 -3.84
C VAL A 944 -15.42 -33.14 -3.34
N ILE A 945 -14.80 -32.95 -2.18
CA ILE A 945 -13.94 -33.99 -1.58
C ILE A 945 -14.76 -35.26 -1.31
N GLY A 946 -15.99 -35.08 -0.84
CA GLY A 946 -16.93 -36.18 -0.61
C GLY A 946 -18.02 -35.82 0.39
N THR A 947 -18.77 -36.83 0.82
CA THR A 947 -19.80 -36.70 1.85
C THR A 947 -19.47 -37.55 3.08
N VAL A 948 -19.91 -37.09 4.24
CA VAL A 948 -19.75 -37.78 5.53
C VAL A 948 -21.10 -37.86 6.25
N PRO A 949 -21.39 -38.95 6.98
CA PRO A 949 -22.69 -39.12 7.61
C PRO A 949 -22.89 -38.17 8.79
N VAL A 950 -24.13 -37.71 8.94
CA VAL A 950 -24.66 -37.05 10.13
C VAL A 950 -25.54 -38.05 10.86
N GLU A 951 -25.27 -38.24 12.14
CA GLU A 951 -26.01 -39.18 12.99
C GLU A 951 -27.41 -38.65 13.33
N ALA A 952 -28.28 -39.53 13.84
CA ALA A 952 -29.66 -39.19 14.18
C ALA A 952 -29.78 -38.09 15.27
N ASP A 953 -28.76 -37.90 16.10
CA ASP A 953 -28.68 -36.83 17.10
C ASP A 953 -28.12 -35.51 16.53
N GLY A 954 -27.84 -35.46 15.23
CA GLY A 954 -27.26 -34.31 14.54
C GLY A 954 -25.74 -34.22 14.65
N SER A 955 -25.05 -35.19 15.24
CA SER A 955 -23.60 -35.13 15.36
C SER A 955 -22.89 -35.67 14.12
N ALA A 956 -21.70 -35.15 13.83
CA ALA A 956 -20.83 -35.62 12.75
C ALA A 956 -19.38 -35.70 13.23
N TYR A 957 -18.65 -36.74 12.83
CA TYR A 957 -17.23 -36.92 13.15
C TYR A 957 -16.52 -37.61 11.99
N PHE A 958 -15.51 -36.93 11.43
CA PHE A 958 -14.91 -37.30 10.15
C PHE A 958 -13.47 -36.81 9.98
N THR A 959 -12.75 -37.42 9.03
CA THR A 959 -11.44 -36.97 8.57
C THR A 959 -11.56 -36.00 7.40
N VAL A 960 -10.65 -35.05 7.31
CA VAL A 960 -10.52 -34.14 6.15
C VAL A 960 -9.04 -34.01 5.74
N PRO A 961 -8.75 -33.68 4.48
CA PRO A 961 -7.38 -33.34 4.09
C PRO A 961 -6.94 -32.06 4.84
N ALA A 962 -5.71 -32.06 5.34
CA ALA A 962 -5.11 -30.90 5.97
C ALA A 962 -4.57 -29.90 4.93
N ASN A 963 -4.24 -28.69 5.38
CA ASN A 963 -3.54 -27.65 4.62
C ASN A 963 -4.29 -27.19 3.36
N ARG A 964 -5.63 -27.23 3.40
CA ARG A 964 -6.51 -26.85 2.29
C ARG A 964 -7.68 -26.05 2.81
N GLU A 965 -8.08 -25.06 2.03
CA GLU A 965 -9.30 -24.31 2.30
C GLU A 965 -10.54 -25.14 1.98
N MET A 966 -11.42 -25.29 2.96
CA MET A 966 -12.61 -26.11 2.89
C MET A 966 -13.84 -25.40 3.44
N PHE A 967 -15.00 -25.78 2.91
CA PHE A 967 -16.30 -25.39 3.44
C PHE A 967 -17.32 -26.52 3.32
N PHE A 968 -18.45 -26.35 4.01
CA PHE A 968 -19.43 -27.42 4.19
C PHE A 968 -20.82 -27.05 3.70
N GLN A 969 -21.55 -28.06 3.24
CA GLN A 969 -22.99 -28.00 2.98
C GLN A 969 -23.72 -29.07 3.80
N ALA A 970 -24.81 -28.69 4.45
CA ALA A 970 -25.69 -29.64 5.14
C ALA A 970 -26.70 -30.24 4.14
N LEU A 971 -26.73 -31.56 4.02
CA LEU A 971 -27.55 -32.29 3.05
C LEU A 971 -28.74 -32.99 3.70
N ASP A 972 -29.92 -32.85 3.08
CA ASP A 972 -31.13 -33.55 3.51
C ASP A 972 -31.13 -35.04 3.12
N GLU A 973 -32.21 -35.76 3.40
CA GLU A 973 -32.37 -37.16 3.00
C GLU A 973 -32.43 -37.41 1.48
N LYS A 974 -32.56 -36.34 0.68
CA LYS A 974 -32.54 -36.38 -0.79
C LYS A 974 -31.17 -36.05 -1.36
N GLY A 975 -30.18 -35.73 -0.52
CA GLY A 975 -28.85 -35.31 -0.92
C GLY A 975 -28.75 -33.85 -1.40
N LEU A 976 -29.78 -33.04 -1.15
CA LEU A 976 -29.84 -31.63 -1.56
C LEU A 976 -29.27 -30.72 -0.47
N ALA A 977 -28.49 -29.71 -0.85
CA ALA A 977 -27.95 -28.74 0.10
C ALA A 977 -29.07 -27.84 0.67
N VAL A 978 -29.34 -27.98 1.97
CA VAL A 978 -30.27 -27.11 2.71
C VAL A 978 -29.62 -25.77 3.00
N GLN A 979 -28.34 -25.79 3.38
CA GLN A 979 -27.54 -24.61 3.70
C GLN A 979 -26.10 -24.83 3.26
N SER A 980 -25.48 -23.77 2.76
CA SER A 980 -24.06 -23.71 2.41
C SER A 980 -23.38 -22.67 3.28
N MET A 981 -22.19 -23.00 3.76
CA MET A 981 -21.30 -22.03 4.37
C MET A 981 -20.90 -20.97 3.32
N ARG A 982 -20.88 -19.70 3.71
CA ARG A 982 -20.39 -18.57 2.88
C ARG A 982 -19.11 -18.01 3.49
N SER A 983 -18.23 -18.89 3.91
CA SER A 983 -16.94 -18.67 4.55
C SER A 983 -16.08 -19.90 4.26
N ALA A 984 -14.87 -19.96 4.75
CA ALA A 984 -14.05 -21.16 4.71
C ALA A 984 -13.28 -21.40 6.00
N THR A 985 -12.80 -22.62 6.17
CA THR A 985 -11.92 -23.05 7.24
C THR A 985 -10.85 -23.97 6.68
N TYR A 986 -9.84 -24.27 7.48
CA TYR A 986 -8.77 -25.21 7.17
C TYR A 986 -8.31 -25.85 8.48
N ILE A 987 -7.58 -26.95 8.38
CA ILE A 987 -6.89 -27.56 9.53
C ILE A 987 -5.47 -27.91 9.16
N HIS A 988 -4.60 -27.94 10.16
CA HIS A 988 -3.24 -28.42 10.05
C HIS A 988 -3.18 -29.94 10.14
N ASP A 989 -2.06 -30.53 9.69
CA ASP A 989 -1.86 -31.96 9.77
C ASP A 989 -1.91 -32.45 11.23
N GLY A 990 -2.67 -33.52 11.49
CA GLY A 990 -2.91 -34.06 12.82
C GLY A 990 -3.86 -33.25 13.72
N GLU A 991 -4.34 -32.08 13.29
CA GLU A 991 -5.24 -31.23 14.07
C GLU A 991 -6.61 -31.91 14.32
N ARG A 992 -7.19 -31.63 15.49
CA ARG A 992 -8.58 -31.96 15.82
C ARG A 992 -9.38 -30.68 16.05
N LEU A 993 -10.36 -30.43 15.18
CA LEU A 993 -11.24 -29.27 15.26
C LEU A 993 -12.65 -29.69 15.68
N VAL A 994 -13.26 -28.94 16.59
CA VAL A 994 -14.65 -29.17 17.03
C VAL A 994 -15.48 -27.91 16.84
N CYS A 995 -16.69 -28.06 16.29
CA CYS A 995 -17.71 -27.02 16.17
C CYS A 995 -18.90 -27.36 17.06
N GLY A 996 -19.47 -26.36 17.74
CA GLY A 996 -20.68 -26.55 18.55
C GLY A 996 -21.89 -26.87 17.66
N GLY A 997 -22.02 -26.15 16.54
CA GLY A 997 -23.07 -26.37 15.57
C GLY A 997 -22.77 -25.79 14.20
N CYS A 998 -23.81 -25.62 13.38
CA CYS A 998 -23.69 -25.06 12.03
C CYS A 998 -24.01 -23.56 12.08
N HIS A 999 -22.99 -22.74 12.38
CA HIS A 999 -23.12 -21.31 12.70
C HIS A 999 -23.96 -21.08 13.97
N GLU A 1000 -23.62 -21.74 15.07
CA GLU A 1000 -24.25 -21.54 16.38
C GLU A 1000 -24.09 -20.10 16.88
N PRO A 1001 -25.07 -19.56 17.65
CA PRO A 1001 -24.91 -18.27 18.31
C PRO A 1001 -23.76 -18.29 19.32
N ARG A 1002 -22.70 -17.52 19.04
CA ARG A 1002 -21.44 -17.54 19.83
C ARG A 1002 -21.57 -17.10 21.28
N TYR A 1003 -22.52 -16.21 21.56
CA TYR A 1003 -22.77 -15.67 22.90
C TYR A 1003 -23.71 -16.54 23.73
N ARG A 1004 -24.18 -17.66 23.17
CA ARG A 1004 -25.03 -18.60 23.90
C ARG A 1004 -24.13 -19.59 24.62
N THR A 1005 -24.43 -19.82 25.90
CA THR A 1005 -23.78 -20.92 26.63
C THR A 1005 -24.02 -22.23 25.89
N PRO A 1006 -22.97 -23.05 25.62
CA PRO A 1006 -23.17 -24.35 25.03
C PRO A 1006 -24.15 -25.17 25.87
N PRO A 1007 -25.13 -25.85 25.26
CA PRO A 1007 -26.06 -26.70 26.01
C PRO A 1007 -25.27 -27.78 26.77
N ALA A 1008 -25.68 -28.07 28.00
CA ALA A 1008 -25.05 -29.11 28.81
C ALA A 1008 -25.15 -30.45 28.07
N MET A 1009 -24.01 -31.07 27.78
CA MET A 1009 -23.96 -32.39 27.16
C MET A 1009 -24.38 -33.45 28.18
N THR A 1010 -25.60 -33.97 28.06
CA THR A 1010 -26.10 -35.04 28.92
C THR A 1010 -25.61 -36.43 28.46
N GLN A 1011 -25.18 -36.56 27.21
CA GLN A 1011 -24.59 -37.77 26.64
C GLN A 1011 -23.51 -37.41 25.60
N LEU A 1012 -22.52 -38.30 25.42
CA LEU A 1012 -21.54 -38.18 24.33
C LEU A 1012 -22.27 -38.33 22.99
N PRO A 1013 -22.10 -37.40 22.03
CA PRO A 1013 -22.73 -37.49 20.71
C PRO A 1013 -22.43 -38.81 20.00
N LEU A 1014 -23.39 -39.33 19.25
CA LEU A 1014 -23.32 -40.62 18.57
C LEU A 1014 -22.09 -40.74 17.67
N ALA A 1015 -21.75 -39.67 16.94
CA ALA A 1015 -20.63 -39.69 16.00
C ALA A 1015 -19.27 -39.88 16.70
N LEU A 1016 -19.14 -39.38 17.93
CA LEU A 1016 -17.93 -39.50 18.75
C LEU A 1016 -17.79 -40.86 19.43
N ARG A 1017 -18.80 -41.74 19.34
CA ARG A 1017 -18.75 -43.12 19.86
C ARG A 1017 -18.07 -44.10 18.89
N ARG A 1018 -17.67 -43.63 17.71
CA ARG A 1018 -16.99 -44.41 16.66
C ARG A 1018 -15.76 -43.66 16.14
N ALA A 1019 -14.95 -44.36 15.34
CA ALA A 1019 -13.88 -43.74 14.59
C ALA A 1019 -14.41 -42.66 13.62
N PRO A 1020 -13.59 -41.65 13.28
CA PRO A 1020 -14.00 -40.62 12.32
C PRO A 1020 -14.29 -41.26 10.95
N SER A 1021 -15.40 -40.86 10.33
CA SER A 1021 -15.76 -41.32 8.99
C SER A 1021 -14.80 -40.75 7.95
N LYS A 1022 -14.42 -41.56 6.97
CA LYS A 1022 -13.71 -41.08 5.79
C LYS A 1022 -14.73 -40.51 4.79
N PRO A 1023 -14.43 -39.39 4.10
CA PRO A 1023 -15.30 -38.87 3.06
C PRO A 1023 -15.55 -39.91 1.96
N THR A 1024 -16.82 -40.14 1.63
CA THR A 1024 -17.20 -40.98 0.50
C THR A 1024 -17.20 -40.11 -0.76
N SER A 1025 -16.44 -40.52 -1.79
CA SER A 1025 -16.39 -39.82 -3.07
C SER A 1025 -17.77 -39.73 -3.72
N ASP A 1026 -18.02 -38.62 -4.41
CA ASP A 1026 -19.26 -38.40 -5.16
C ASP A 1026 -19.10 -38.88 -6.62
N VAL A 1027 -20.07 -38.59 -7.49
CA VAL A 1027 -20.08 -38.98 -8.91
C VAL A 1027 -18.95 -38.35 -9.73
N ASP A 1028 -18.62 -38.96 -10.88
CA ASP A 1028 -17.59 -38.43 -11.79
C ASP A 1028 -17.88 -36.98 -12.23
N GLY A 1029 -16.82 -36.17 -12.29
CA GLY A 1029 -16.89 -34.75 -12.63
C GLY A 1029 -17.06 -33.81 -11.44
N THR A 1030 -16.88 -34.30 -10.20
CA THR A 1030 -17.01 -33.51 -8.96
C THR A 1030 -15.68 -33.25 -8.26
N TYR A 1031 -14.69 -34.13 -8.43
CA TYR A 1031 -13.33 -34.01 -7.90
C TYR A 1031 -12.30 -34.63 -8.86
N PRO A 1032 -11.63 -33.83 -9.71
CA PRO A 1032 -11.86 -32.41 -9.98
C PRO A 1032 -13.25 -32.09 -10.56
N PHE A 1033 -13.80 -30.90 -10.25
CA PHE A 1033 -15.09 -30.47 -10.81
C PHE A 1033 -15.00 -30.14 -12.31
N SER A 1034 -15.99 -30.58 -13.10
CA SER A 1034 -16.11 -30.27 -14.53
C SER A 1034 -17.55 -30.42 -15.03
N TYR A 1035 -18.18 -29.33 -15.51
CA TYR A 1035 -19.54 -29.39 -16.10
C TYR A 1035 -19.63 -30.35 -17.31
N PRO A 1036 -18.66 -30.36 -18.25
CA PRO A 1036 -18.63 -31.33 -19.35
C PRO A 1036 -18.63 -32.81 -18.95
N ARG A 1037 -18.19 -33.14 -17.73
CA ARG A 1037 -18.21 -34.50 -17.18
C ARG A 1037 -19.40 -34.76 -16.26
N LEU A 1038 -19.78 -33.76 -15.46
CA LEU A 1038 -20.85 -33.89 -14.48
C LEU A 1038 -22.23 -33.81 -15.12
N VAL A 1039 -22.48 -32.77 -15.92
CA VAL A 1039 -23.82 -32.37 -16.37
C VAL A 1039 -24.07 -32.75 -17.82
N GLN A 1040 -23.14 -32.45 -18.73
CA GLN A 1040 -23.39 -32.64 -20.16
C GLN A 1040 -23.75 -34.10 -20.53
N PRO A 1041 -23.15 -35.16 -19.95
CA PRO A 1041 -23.54 -36.53 -20.27
C PRO A 1041 -25.00 -36.86 -19.91
N VAL A 1042 -25.53 -36.25 -18.84
CA VAL A 1042 -26.95 -36.38 -18.47
C VAL A 1042 -27.84 -35.73 -19.52
N LEU A 1043 -27.45 -34.56 -20.02
CA LEU A 1043 -28.20 -33.84 -21.06
C LEU A 1043 -28.14 -34.57 -22.41
N ASP A 1044 -26.96 -35.04 -22.81
CA ASP A 1044 -26.74 -35.79 -24.06
C ASP A 1044 -27.62 -37.04 -24.09
N LYS A 1045 -27.71 -37.75 -22.96
CA LYS A 1045 -28.52 -38.96 -22.79
C LYS A 1045 -30.03 -38.67 -22.75
N ASN A 1046 -30.46 -37.70 -21.95
CA ASN A 1046 -31.87 -37.57 -21.56
C ASN A 1046 -32.62 -36.39 -22.19
N CYS A 1047 -31.93 -35.37 -22.69
CA CYS A 1047 -32.55 -34.09 -23.08
C CYS A 1047 -32.30 -33.73 -24.55
N VAL A 1048 -31.06 -33.83 -25.02
CA VAL A 1048 -30.65 -33.43 -26.37
C VAL A 1048 -31.51 -34.09 -27.47
N PRO A 1049 -31.82 -35.40 -27.44
CA PRO A 1049 -32.60 -36.05 -28.51
C PRO A 1049 -33.97 -35.41 -28.78
N CYS A 1050 -34.66 -34.92 -27.74
CA CYS A 1050 -35.95 -34.24 -27.88
C CYS A 1050 -35.76 -32.75 -28.20
N HIS A 1051 -34.79 -32.11 -27.54
CA HIS A 1051 -34.52 -30.68 -27.73
C HIS A 1051 -33.98 -30.31 -29.12
N THR A 1052 -33.38 -31.26 -29.85
CA THR A 1052 -32.99 -31.05 -31.25
C THR A 1052 -34.16 -31.22 -32.22
N LYS A 1053 -35.19 -32.00 -31.87
CA LYS A 1053 -36.36 -32.26 -32.72
C LYS A 1053 -37.41 -31.14 -32.62
N GLU A 1054 -37.57 -30.58 -31.43
CA GLU A 1054 -38.56 -29.55 -31.16
C GLU A 1054 -38.06 -28.14 -31.52
N LYS A 1055 -38.65 -27.52 -32.55
CA LYS A 1055 -38.20 -26.23 -33.09
C LYS A 1055 -38.17 -25.07 -32.08
N LYS A 1056 -38.97 -25.14 -31.01
CA LYS A 1056 -39.04 -24.12 -29.95
C LYS A 1056 -38.24 -24.50 -28.70
N ALA A 1057 -37.67 -25.70 -28.65
CA ALA A 1057 -36.88 -26.13 -27.50
C ALA A 1057 -35.54 -25.39 -27.47
N PRO A 1058 -35.03 -25.05 -26.27
CA PRO A 1058 -33.74 -24.41 -26.16
C PRO A 1058 -32.61 -25.42 -26.42
N ASN A 1059 -31.50 -24.94 -26.98
CA ASN A 1059 -30.36 -25.79 -27.31
C ASN A 1059 -29.63 -26.28 -26.04
N LEU A 1060 -29.60 -27.60 -25.85
CA LEU A 1060 -28.93 -28.29 -24.75
C LEU A 1060 -27.72 -29.12 -25.20
N GLY A 1061 -27.31 -28.97 -26.46
CA GLY A 1061 -26.08 -29.58 -26.98
C GLY A 1061 -24.82 -28.83 -26.54
N ARG A 1062 -23.67 -29.34 -26.97
CA ARG A 1062 -22.36 -28.72 -26.71
C ARG A 1062 -22.16 -27.45 -27.53
N GLU A 1063 -22.55 -27.50 -28.80
CA GLU A 1063 -22.33 -26.42 -29.78
C GLU A 1063 -23.57 -25.56 -30.04
N PRO A 1064 -23.39 -24.28 -30.44
CA PRO A 1064 -22.11 -23.57 -30.56
C PRO A 1064 -21.53 -23.19 -29.18
N ILE A 1065 -20.22 -23.31 -29.03
CA ILE A 1065 -19.51 -22.75 -27.87
C ILE A 1065 -19.60 -21.22 -27.92
N ALA A 1066 -20.16 -20.64 -26.86
CA ALA A 1066 -20.29 -19.19 -26.68
C ALA A 1066 -19.82 -18.80 -25.28
N ASN A 1067 -19.11 -17.67 -25.14
CA ASN A 1067 -18.48 -17.24 -23.89
C ASN A 1067 -17.53 -18.29 -23.29
N LYS A 1068 -16.95 -19.16 -24.14
CA LYS A 1068 -16.16 -20.32 -23.73
C LYS A 1068 -16.95 -21.32 -22.86
N TRP A 1069 -18.27 -21.41 -23.04
CA TRP A 1069 -19.11 -22.42 -22.41
C TRP A 1069 -19.94 -23.15 -23.48
N TYR A 1070 -20.38 -24.36 -23.18
CA TYR A 1070 -21.31 -25.10 -24.03
C TYR A 1070 -22.63 -24.35 -24.23
N ALA A 1071 -23.31 -24.59 -25.35
CA ALA A 1071 -24.64 -24.02 -25.61
C ALA A 1071 -25.64 -24.40 -24.50
N SER A 1072 -25.55 -25.63 -24.00
CA SER A 1072 -26.31 -26.14 -22.85
C SER A 1072 -26.17 -25.28 -21.59
N TYR A 1073 -24.95 -24.90 -21.23
CA TYR A 1073 -24.70 -24.06 -20.05
C TYR A 1073 -25.28 -22.67 -20.22
N ASN A 1074 -24.99 -22.00 -21.35
CA ASN A 1074 -25.54 -20.68 -21.67
C ASN A 1074 -27.07 -20.68 -21.62
N THR A 1075 -27.70 -21.78 -22.04
CA THR A 1075 -29.14 -21.99 -21.94
C THR A 1075 -29.63 -22.23 -20.51
N LEU A 1076 -28.98 -23.12 -19.76
CA LEU A 1076 -29.50 -23.63 -18.48
C LEU A 1076 -29.19 -22.71 -17.30
N VAL A 1077 -28.10 -21.95 -17.34
CA VAL A 1077 -27.64 -21.14 -16.20
C VAL A 1077 -28.65 -20.07 -15.78
N LYS A 1078 -29.56 -19.63 -16.67
CA LYS A 1078 -30.68 -18.73 -16.33
C LYS A 1078 -31.79 -19.38 -15.49
N TYR A 1079 -31.82 -20.71 -15.44
CA TYR A 1079 -32.70 -21.51 -14.59
C TYR A 1079 -31.95 -22.11 -13.39
N GLY A 1080 -30.62 -22.02 -13.39
CA GLY A 1080 -29.77 -22.49 -12.30
C GLY A 1080 -29.82 -21.58 -11.07
N PHE A 1081 -28.97 -21.89 -10.09
CA PHE A 1081 -28.78 -21.09 -8.89
C PHE A 1081 -27.57 -20.16 -9.07
N THR A 1082 -27.83 -18.86 -9.18
CA THR A 1082 -26.79 -17.82 -9.35
C THR A 1082 -27.05 -16.60 -8.46
N ASP A 1083 -27.88 -16.75 -7.43
CA ASP A 1083 -28.27 -15.66 -6.55
C ASP A 1083 -28.75 -16.23 -5.21
N TYR A 1084 -28.12 -15.79 -4.12
CA TYR A 1084 -28.51 -16.15 -2.76
C TYR A 1084 -29.77 -15.41 -2.29
N GLY A 1085 -30.16 -14.33 -2.96
CA GLY A 1085 -31.27 -13.45 -2.59
C GLY A 1085 -31.01 -12.61 -1.32
N GLU A 1086 -29.91 -12.86 -0.61
CA GLU A 1086 -29.45 -12.15 0.58
C GLU A 1086 -27.92 -12.01 0.50
N ASN A 1087 -27.39 -10.83 0.82
CA ASN A 1087 -26.01 -10.46 0.50
C ASN A 1087 -24.94 -11.13 1.38
N LEU A 1088 -25.29 -11.62 2.58
CA LEU A 1088 -24.36 -11.90 3.67
C LEU A 1088 -24.45 -13.36 4.18
N ARG A 1089 -25.59 -14.02 3.99
CA ARG A 1089 -25.94 -15.33 4.54
C ARG A 1089 -26.59 -16.22 3.52
N THR A 1090 -26.59 -17.51 3.82
CA THR A 1090 -27.45 -18.46 3.13
C THR A 1090 -28.82 -18.48 3.80
N THR A 1091 -29.90 -18.58 3.02
CA THR A 1091 -31.24 -18.81 3.56
C THR A 1091 -31.55 -20.31 3.50
N PRO A 1092 -31.68 -21.02 4.63
CA PRO A 1092 -31.95 -22.45 4.65
C PRO A 1092 -33.16 -22.84 3.79
N GLY A 1093 -33.02 -23.88 2.97
CA GLY A 1093 -34.07 -24.37 2.08
C GLY A 1093 -34.37 -23.49 0.86
N LYS A 1094 -33.57 -22.44 0.62
CA LYS A 1094 -33.66 -21.58 -0.59
C LYS A 1094 -32.33 -21.50 -1.35
N PHE A 1095 -31.41 -22.41 -1.08
CA PHE A 1095 -30.08 -22.47 -1.67
C PHE A 1095 -30.01 -23.55 -2.76
N GLY A 1096 -29.06 -23.42 -3.69
CA GLY A 1096 -28.67 -24.49 -4.60
C GLY A 1096 -29.85 -25.05 -5.39
N ALA A 1097 -29.99 -26.37 -5.40
CA ALA A 1097 -31.09 -27.06 -6.05
C ALA A 1097 -32.46 -26.55 -5.57
N TYR A 1098 -32.68 -26.37 -4.27
CA TYR A 1098 -33.94 -25.84 -3.72
C TYR A 1098 -34.26 -24.41 -4.19
N GLY A 1099 -33.23 -23.58 -4.34
CA GLY A 1099 -33.36 -22.21 -4.83
C GLY A 1099 -33.49 -22.09 -6.35
N SER A 1100 -33.26 -23.17 -7.11
CA SER A 1100 -33.20 -23.13 -8.57
C SER A 1100 -34.56 -23.37 -9.24
N LYS A 1101 -34.79 -22.71 -10.37
CA LYS A 1101 -35.97 -22.95 -11.21
C LYS A 1101 -35.87 -24.29 -11.94
N LEU A 1102 -34.65 -24.72 -12.28
CA LEU A 1102 -34.40 -25.96 -13.01
C LEU A 1102 -34.81 -27.17 -12.19
N HIS A 1103 -34.33 -27.31 -10.95
CA HIS A 1103 -34.69 -28.43 -10.09
C HIS A 1103 -36.20 -28.46 -9.81
N ALA A 1104 -36.81 -27.30 -9.52
CA ALA A 1104 -38.25 -27.20 -9.29
C ALA A 1104 -39.08 -27.66 -10.51
N MET A 1105 -38.59 -27.41 -11.73
CA MET A 1105 -39.21 -27.90 -12.96
C MET A 1105 -39.04 -29.41 -13.10
N LEU A 1106 -37.82 -29.94 -12.92
CA LEU A 1106 -37.53 -31.36 -13.06
C LEU A 1106 -38.26 -32.21 -12.02
N ALA A 1107 -38.34 -31.75 -10.77
CA ALA A 1107 -39.04 -32.43 -9.68
C ALA A 1107 -40.57 -32.51 -9.91
N LYS A 1108 -41.15 -31.54 -10.63
CA LYS A 1108 -42.57 -31.57 -11.04
C LYS A 1108 -42.83 -32.50 -12.24
N GLY A 1109 -41.77 -32.91 -12.94
CA GLY A 1109 -41.85 -33.63 -14.21
C GLY A 1109 -41.72 -32.72 -15.43
N HIS A 1110 -41.16 -33.25 -16.52
CA HIS A 1110 -40.92 -32.53 -17.76
C HIS A 1110 -41.21 -33.42 -18.98
N HIS A 1111 -42.39 -33.27 -19.59
CA HIS A 1111 -42.83 -34.01 -20.80
C HIS A 1111 -42.53 -35.52 -20.74
N ASP A 1112 -43.04 -36.18 -19.69
CA ASP A 1112 -42.90 -37.63 -19.42
C ASP A 1112 -41.48 -38.15 -19.16
N LEU A 1113 -40.47 -37.26 -19.10
CA LEU A 1113 -39.11 -37.63 -18.74
C LEU A 1113 -39.03 -38.20 -17.32
N LYS A 1114 -38.42 -39.39 -17.19
CA LYS A 1114 -38.06 -39.99 -15.91
C LYS A 1114 -36.54 -40.11 -15.82
N LEU A 1115 -35.93 -39.22 -15.05
CA LEU A 1115 -34.49 -39.27 -14.79
C LEU A 1115 -34.16 -40.42 -13.83
N ALA A 1116 -33.06 -41.12 -14.09
CA ALA A 1116 -32.47 -42.02 -13.11
C ALA A 1116 -32.04 -41.22 -11.85
N PRO A 1117 -32.03 -41.82 -10.65
CA PRO A 1117 -31.62 -41.13 -9.43
C PRO A 1117 -30.24 -40.44 -9.54
N GLU A 1118 -29.24 -41.12 -10.14
CA GLU A 1118 -27.91 -40.53 -10.37
C GLU A 1118 -27.97 -39.33 -11.34
N ASP A 1119 -28.75 -39.42 -12.40
CA ASP A 1119 -28.91 -38.32 -13.38
C ASP A 1119 -29.52 -37.08 -12.72
N MET A 1120 -30.51 -37.26 -11.83
CA MET A 1120 -31.10 -36.16 -11.04
C MET A 1120 -30.11 -35.60 -10.01
N HIS A 1121 -29.31 -36.47 -9.37
CA HIS A 1121 -28.27 -36.07 -8.43
C HIS A 1121 -27.19 -35.21 -9.10
N ARG A 1122 -26.69 -35.63 -10.27
CA ARG A 1122 -25.70 -34.85 -11.06
C ARG A 1122 -26.17 -33.42 -11.36
N LEU A 1123 -27.43 -33.26 -11.75
CA LEU A 1123 -28.03 -31.95 -12.02
C LEU A 1123 -28.20 -31.12 -10.75
N SER A 1124 -28.67 -31.75 -9.66
CA SER A 1124 -28.89 -31.08 -8.37
C SER A 1124 -27.58 -30.65 -7.72
N LEU A 1125 -26.54 -31.49 -7.79
CA LEU A 1125 -25.21 -31.18 -7.31
C LEU A 1125 -24.60 -29.99 -8.04
N TRP A 1126 -24.72 -29.92 -9.37
CA TRP A 1126 -24.29 -28.75 -10.13
C TRP A 1126 -24.94 -27.45 -9.63
N LEU A 1127 -26.23 -27.51 -9.30
CA LEU A 1127 -26.97 -26.36 -8.76
C LEU A 1127 -26.49 -25.97 -7.36
N ASP A 1128 -26.23 -26.96 -6.49
CA ASP A 1128 -25.65 -26.77 -5.16
C ASP A 1128 -24.22 -26.21 -5.20
N LEU A 1129 -23.51 -26.37 -6.31
CA LEU A 1129 -22.18 -25.81 -6.57
C LEU A 1129 -22.25 -24.43 -7.26
N CYS A 1130 -23.31 -23.67 -7.00
CA CYS A 1130 -23.55 -22.35 -7.60
C CYS A 1130 -23.52 -22.34 -9.14
N SER A 1131 -23.93 -23.45 -9.76
CA SER A 1131 -24.06 -23.59 -11.22
C SER A 1131 -22.77 -23.24 -11.98
N MET A 1132 -21.60 -23.64 -11.49
CA MET A 1132 -20.31 -23.45 -12.17
C MET A 1132 -20.19 -24.24 -13.48
N PHE A 1133 -19.28 -23.81 -14.36
CA PHE A 1133 -18.90 -24.55 -15.56
C PHE A 1133 -17.51 -25.19 -15.43
N TYR A 1134 -16.49 -24.41 -15.07
CA TYR A 1134 -15.12 -24.87 -14.90
C TYR A 1134 -14.75 -25.07 -13.44
N GLY A 1135 -13.93 -26.09 -13.18
CA GLY A 1135 -13.29 -26.33 -11.88
C GLY A 1135 -11.84 -25.87 -11.81
N VAL A 1136 -11.39 -25.06 -12.78
CA VAL A 1136 -10.01 -24.57 -12.92
C VAL A 1136 -10.00 -23.15 -13.48
N TYR A 1137 -8.90 -22.43 -13.30
CA TYR A 1137 -8.76 -21.02 -13.68
C TYR A 1137 -7.86 -20.81 -14.91
N GLU A 1138 -6.98 -21.75 -15.20
CA GLU A 1138 -5.95 -21.68 -16.23
C GLU A 1138 -6.53 -21.96 -17.62
N LYS A 1139 -5.99 -21.28 -18.64
CA LYS A 1139 -6.50 -21.37 -20.01
C LYS A 1139 -6.46 -22.80 -20.54
N GLU A 1140 -5.31 -23.45 -20.45
CA GLU A 1140 -5.06 -24.80 -20.95
C GLU A 1140 -5.95 -25.81 -20.22
N GLY A 1141 -6.12 -25.63 -18.91
CA GLY A 1141 -7.05 -26.41 -18.10
C GLY A 1141 -8.50 -26.24 -18.51
N GLY A 1142 -8.95 -25.01 -18.77
CA GLY A 1142 -10.30 -24.74 -19.28
C GLY A 1142 -10.54 -25.39 -20.66
N GLU A 1143 -9.59 -25.26 -21.58
CA GLU A 1143 -9.66 -25.87 -22.90
C GLU A 1143 -9.70 -27.41 -22.84
N ALA A 1144 -8.96 -28.02 -21.91
CA ALA A 1144 -9.01 -29.45 -21.64
C ALA A 1144 -10.35 -29.89 -21.05
N GLN A 1145 -10.89 -29.14 -20.07
CA GLN A 1145 -12.22 -29.43 -19.53
C GLN A 1145 -13.32 -29.34 -20.60
N LEU A 1146 -13.22 -28.40 -21.57
CA LEU A 1146 -14.14 -28.35 -22.72
C LEU A 1146 -14.11 -29.62 -23.59
N ARG A 1147 -13.05 -30.42 -23.55
CA ARG A 1147 -12.97 -31.71 -24.24
C ARG A 1147 -13.40 -32.89 -23.35
N GLY A 1148 -13.79 -32.63 -22.11
CA GLY A 1148 -14.17 -33.66 -21.13
C GLY A 1148 -12.99 -34.30 -20.41
N GLU A 1149 -11.78 -33.74 -20.55
CA GLU A 1149 -10.57 -34.24 -19.88
C GLU A 1149 -10.59 -33.91 -18.38
N VAL A 1150 -9.90 -34.73 -17.58
CA VAL A 1150 -9.69 -34.48 -16.14
C VAL A 1150 -8.50 -33.53 -15.98
N VAL A 1151 -8.69 -32.45 -15.24
CA VAL A 1151 -7.67 -31.42 -15.02
C VAL A 1151 -7.52 -31.17 -13.53
N LYS A 1152 -6.28 -31.19 -13.04
CA LYS A 1152 -5.94 -30.83 -11.66
C LYS A 1152 -5.60 -29.34 -11.55
N ALA A 1153 -5.78 -28.76 -10.36
CA ALA A 1153 -5.41 -27.39 -10.07
C ALA A 1153 -3.89 -27.27 -9.96
N THR A 1154 -3.36 -26.11 -10.31
CA THR A 1154 -1.91 -25.83 -10.18
C THR A 1154 -1.53 -25.50 -8.74
N LEU A 1155 -2.46 -24.94 -7.96
CA LEU A 1155 -2.35 -24.66 -6.52
C LEU A 1155 -3.57 -25.26 -5.81
N GLU A 1156 -3.36 -25.97 -4.69
CA GLU A 1156 -4.41 -26.61 -3.88
C GLU A 1156 -4.45 -26.11 -2.43
#